data_AF-A0A9P3BVJ3-F1
#
_entry.id   AF-A0A9P3BVJ3-F1
#
_cell.length_a   1.000
_cell.length_b   1.000
_cell.length_c   1.000
_cell.angle_alpha   90.00
_cell.angle_beta   90.00
_cell.angle_gamma   90.00
#
_symmetry.space_group_name_H-M   'P 1'
#
loop_
_entity.id
_entity.type
_entity.pdbx_description
1 polymer ?
#
loop_
_entity_poly.entity_id
_entity_poly.type
_entity_poly.pdbx_seq_one_letter_code
_entity_poly.pdbx_strand_id
1 'polypeptide(L)'
;MEPSNPNFEILSDYEEEMLESQAVREVLDHLAVGLLSKLDVHVLCSFVQYGEEPTEQEEFRMSLARKLWDQVLQLSTLSGVGRASLPWFHEKTQQYLRSAVAGKRISEVWVHNFLLWVWNDMKRARENGSEYPKWYNPVDPFDIAEIQALERRQQQQQPPSGAKAKAPSKTPRPRFRKELPQGVGWSESVMQESMPAVQNPARSEALKISHSIVFPDIRKTAERLISTLSEGAVTIHPMVSYPLLFNKLGGTQNLLKMMMESLKPAIQALEGRKITRIDLDHIMSRQVSPSLWPRRGGYLVYVTDAEQPKYWRPYVGQSNDLVRRISEHSKAFTDQHENTLLYWISSRSFRREMNFIQLWTLPEFVINSSKGVRDILNNMMEMLMSLCFQSLPQAQLSMFLAGQEHLATTGLNVTSPLVQGVVLSGIEKEAYRLQLLASVDPEIRAFPQARKQQLMEKNWRSFSDQPVEINYQDALAEACSSLGLTENLALPFDGSLPCSREDVLDSSIDTALQEAAYELEKLTGSTVPLSMPFGSFAARLGIILDHDLLRNDESDIPTALKEIGFHNENCLVWPFNLQNHYLASSSQIRHLGSEADILRSLNHKIIELSNLRVIILCGDNAEACILSPELHPIDIKLGNYPYRSFVQIKDSRIKRIYINASVAVSSLYSVNWNESLRFALAIKFATQMTSTYKIRPFLYRSRRALLDIVIASFHENNGEEKMTPETMPPSIKAWLFTKGFTSDDDFKKLEDLGGTFTKGLLLAMCTSPACPENEKPPSERPILSKNKFDSRLFTKKQLDEMRSIHKQKRSEIYSRYPGTAIVTDSTDVPETSSVSDDYEDETIQQNLLDRLSNQCLSDEGSVHSVIKDVLSDNA
;
A
#
# COMPACT_ATOMS: atom_id res chain seq x y z
N MET A 1 21.77 -43.55 4.35
CA MET A 1 20.48 -42.90 4.06
C MET A 1 20.36 -41.75 5.03
N GLU A 2 20.85 -40.58 4.63
CA GLU A 2 20.65 -39.34 5.40
C GLU A 2 19.23 -38.81 5.11
N PRO A 3 18.57 -38.17 6.10
CA PRO A 3 17.28 -37.54 5.88
C PRO A 3 17.46 -36.23 5.10
N SER A 4 16.69 -36.06 4.02
CA SER A 4 16.64 -34.83 3.24
C SER A 4 16.12 -33.66 4.09
N ASN A 5 16.79 -32.52 3.98
CA ASN A 5 16.51 -31.29 4.72
C ASN A 5 15.30 -30.55 4.07
N PRO A 6 14.15 -30.40 4.76
CA PRO A 6 12.93 -29.79 4.20
C PRO A 6 13.05 -28.29 3.90
N ASN A 7 14.10 -27.62 4.39
CA ASN A 7 14.35 -26.20 4.09
C ASN A 7 14.87 -25.95 2.66
N PHE A 8 15.37 -26.99 1.96
CA PHE A 8 15.81 -26.88 0.57
C PHE A 8 14.65 -26.99 -0.44
N GLU A 9 13.58 -27.72 -0.10
CA GLU A 9 12.41 -27.88 -1.00
C GLU A 9 11.58 -26.60 -1.13
N ILE A 10 11.49 -25.78 -0.08
CA ILE A 10 10.59 -24.60 -0.07
C ILE A 10 11.17 -23.40 -0.85
N LEU A 11 12.50 -23.22 -0.85
CA LEU A 11 13.16 -22.18 -1.64
C LEU A 11 13.29 -22.55 -3.13
N SER A 12 13.36 -23.85 -3.45
CA SER A 12 13.27 -24.30 -4.85
C SER A 12 11.88 -24.05 -5.42
N ASP A 13 10.82 -24.17 -4.62
CA ASP A 13 9.43 -24.04 -5.08
C ASP A 13 9.11 -22.63 -5.62
N TYR A 14 9.59 -21.55 -4.98
CA TYR A 14 9.30 -20.17 -5.42
C TYR A 14 10.02 -19.77 -6.71
N GLU A 15 11.27 -20.23 -6.86
CA GLU A 15 12.04 -19.95 -8.06
C GLU A 15 11.64 -20.85 -9.21
N GLU A 16 11.28 -22.09 -8.91
CA GLU A 16 10.64 -22.98 -9.86
C GLU A 16 9.32 -22.37 -10.32
N GLU A 17 8.53 -21.75 -9.45
CA GLU A 17 7.30 -21.02 -9.80
C GLU A 17 7.56 -19.74 -10.61
N MET A 18 8.62 -18.98 -10.33
CA MET A 18 9.01 -17.81 -11.11
C MET A 18 9.51 -18.19 -12.51
N LEU A 19 10.40 -19.18 -12.60
CA LEU A 19 10.90 -19.72 -13.87
C LEU A 19 9.77 -20.39 -14.66
N GLU A 20 8.83 -21.00 -13.96
CA GLU A 20 7.62 -21.55 -14.55
C GLU A 20 6.73 -20.46 -15.15
N SER A 21 6.46 -19.39 -14.39
CA SER A 21 5.68 -18.25 -14.85
C SER A 21 6.31 -17.56 -16.05
N GLN A 22 7.64 -17.41 -16.05
CA GLN A 22 8.40 -16.87 -17.18
C GLN A 22 8.30 -17.78 -18.41
N ALA A 23 8.54 -19.08 -18.26
CA ALA A 23 8.47 -20.04 -19.36
C ALA A 23 7.07 -20.13 -19.98
N VAL A 24 6.02 -20.11 -19.14
CA VAL A 24 4.61 -20.04 -19.58
C VAL A 24 4.36 -18.78 -20.41
N ARG A 25 4.86 -17.64 -19.93
CA ARG A 25 4.68 -16.35 -20.61
C ARG A 25 5.39 -16.33 -21.96
N GLU A 26 6.65 -16.77 -22.04
CA GLU A 26 7.41 -16.84 -23.28
C GLU A 26 6.71 -17.72 -24.34
N VAL A 27 6.22 -18.90 -23.92
CA VAL A 27 5.44 -19.79 -24.81
C VAL A 27 4.18 -19.10 -25.32
N LEU A 28 3.45 -18.44 -24.43
CA LEU A 28 2.19 -17.79 -24.78
C LEU A 28 2.39 -16.53 -25.62
N ASP A 29 3.45 -15.76 -25.40
CA ASP A 29 3.83 -14.63 -26.25
C ASP A 29 4.04 -15.10 -27.70
N HIS A 30 4.84 -16.16 -27.91
CA HIS A 30 5.09 -16.72 -29.24
C HIS A 30 3.83 -17.27 -29.90
N LEU A 31 3.04 -18.06 -29.18
CA LEU A 31 1.82 -18.66 -29.74
C LEU A 31 0.74 -17.61 -30.03
N ALA A 32 0.50 -16.66 -29.11
CA ALA A 32 -0.51 -15.63 -29.27
C ALA A 32 -0.15 -14.68 -30.42
N VAL A 33 1.09 -14.19 -30.48
CA VAL A 33 1.54 -13.33 -31.59
C VAL A 33 1.53 -14.09 -32.92
N GLY A 34 1.93 -15.36 -32.92
CA GLY A 34 1.86 -16.22 -34.11
C GLY A 34 0.42 -16.46 -34.62
N LEU A 35 -0.57 -16.54 -33.73
CA LEU A 35 -1.99 -16.63 -34.09
C LEU A 35 -2.53 -15.29 -34.61
N LEU A 36 -2.24 -14.20 -33.90
CA LEU A 36 -2.81 -12.88 -34.19
C LEU A 36 -2.18 -12.20 -35.40
N SER A 37 -0.90 -12.45 -35.68
CA SER A 37 -0.21 -11.92 -36.87
C SER A 37 -0.79 -12.39 -38.20
N LYS A 38 -1.56 -13.50 -38.19
CA LYS A 38 -2.24 -14.05 -39.36
C LYS A 38 -3.64 -13.46 -39.58
N LEU A 39 -4.14 -12.70 -38.63
CA LEU A 39 -5.43 -12.04 -38.77
C LEU A 39 -5.28 -10.81 -39.65
N ASP A 40 -6.26 -10.60 -40.52
CA ASP A 40 -6.37 -9.36 -41.27
C ASP A 40 -6.60 -8.19 -40.31
N VAL A 41 -6.08 -7.00 -40.66
CA VAL A 41 -6.20 -5.80 -39.83
C VAL A 41 -7.67 -5.46 -39.54
N HIS A 42 -8.59 -5.74 -40.47
CA HIS A 42 -10.01 -5.53 -40.28
C HIS A 42 -10.62 -6.49 -39.25
N VAL A 43 -10.15 -7.74 -39.16
CA VAL A 43 -10.58 -8.69 -38.13
C VAL A 43 -10.02 -8.29 -36.76
N LEU A 44 -8.81 -7.74 -36.74
CA LEU A 44 -8.15 -7.30 -35.52
C LEU A 44 -8.72 -5.95 -35.00
N CYS A 45 -9.21 -5.10 -35.92
CA CYS A 45 -9.66 -3.73 -35.67
C CYS A 45 -11.18 -3.49 -35.81
N SER A 46 -12.01 -4.49 -36.12
CA SER A 46 -13.48 -4.37 -36.31
C SER A 46 -14.22 -3.71 -35.15
N PHE A 47 -13.57 -3.62 -33.98
CA PHE A 47 -14.05 -3.00 -32.74
C PHE A 47 -14.21 -1.47 -32.79
N VAL A 48 -13.57 -0.75 -33.72
CA VAL A 48 -13.47 0.73 -33.64
C VAL A 48 -14.77 1.48 -33.97
N GLN A 49 -15.74 0.87 -34.66
CA GLN A 49 -16.91 1.63 -35.12
C GLN A 49 -18.13 1.64 -34.19
N TYR A 50 -18.23 0.75 -33.18
CA TYR A 50 -19.52 0.56 -32.48
C TYR A 50 -19.48 0.43 -30.94
N GLY A 51 -18.33 0.56 -30.27
CA GLY A 51 -18.27 0.70 -28.79
C GLY A 51 -18.57 -0.57 -27.96
N GLU A 52 -19.13 -1.62 -28.56
CA GLU A 52 -19.30 -2.97 -27.96
C GLU A 52 -18.65 -4.04 -28.87
N GLU A 53 -18.01 -5.07 -28.29
CA GLU A 53 -17.48 -6.21 -29.06
C GLU A 53 -18.66 -7.02 -29.63
N PRO A 54 -18.82 -7.14 -30.96
CA PRO A 54 -19.90 -7.96 -31.52
C PRO A 54 -19.80 -9.39 -30.99
N THR A 55 -20.94 -10.04 -30.72
CA THR A 55 -20.98 -11.42 -30.22
C THR A 55 -20.16 -12.38 -31.10
N GLU A 56 -20.17 -12.19 -32.42
CA GLU A 56 -19.37 -12.98 -33.36
C GLU A 56 -17.85 -12.81 -33.15
N GLN A 57 -17.41 -11.60 -32.79
CA GLN A 57 -16.00 -11.31 -32.50
C GLN A 57 -15.60 -11.85 -31.13
N GLU A 58 -16.48 -11.75 -30.13
CA GLU A 58 -16.26 -12.38 -28.83
C GLU A 58 -16.16 -13.90 -28.99
N GLU A 59 -17.09 -14.53 -29.73
CA GLU A 59 -17.07 -15.96 -30.05
C GLU A 59 -15.80 -16.34 -30.81
N PHE A 60 -15.37 -15.52 -31.77
CA PHE A 60 -14.13 -15.73 -32.51
C PHE A 60 -12.89 -15.65 -31.60
N ARG A 61 -12.84 -14.66 -30.71
CA ARG A 61 -11.74 -14.48 -29.74
C ARG A 61 -11.73 -15.60 -28.70
N MET A 62 -12.90 -16.05 -28.23
CA MET A 62 -13.04 -17.23 -27.37
C MET A 62 -12.55 -18.49 -28.08
N SER A 63 -12.86 -18.65 -29.37
CA SER A 63 -12.37 -19.75 -30.21
C SER A 63 -10.83 -19.73 -30.34
N LEU A 64 -10.24 -18.54 -30.53
CA LEU A 64 -8.79 -18.37 -30.55
C LEU A 64 -8.13 -18.64 -29.19
N ALA A 65 -8.75 -18.22 -28.09
CA ALA A 65 -8.27 -18.52 -26.74
C ALA A 65 -8.28 -20.04 -26.46
N ARG A 66 -9.33 -20.74 -26.89
CA ARG A 66 -9.40 -22.21 -26.78
C ARG A 66 -8.34 -22.89 -27.64
N LYS A 67 -8.14 -22.42 -28.88
CA LYS A 67 -7.07 -22.91 -29.76
C LYS A 67 -5.68 -22.71 -29.16
N LEU A 68 -5.43 -21.54 -28.56
CA LEU A 68 -4.17 -21.23 -27.86
C LEU A 68 -3.97 -22.14 -26.64
N TRP A 69 -5.04 -22.40 -25.87
CA TRP A 69 -5.02 -23.34 -24.76
C TRP A 69 -4.72 -24.77 -25.21
N ASP A 70 -5.33 -25.24 -26.31
CA ASP A 70 -5.05 -26.56 -26.88
C ASP A 70 -3.57 -26.69 -27.30
N GLN A 71 -2.99 -25.64 -27.89
CA GLN A 71 -1.56 -25.61 -28.24
C GLN A 71 -0.66 -25.69 -27.00
N VAL A 72 -1.01 -24.99 -25.92
CA VAL A 72 -0.30 -25.09 -24.64
C VAL A 72 -0.37 -26.52 -24.08
N LEU A 73 -1.54 -27.14 -24.10
CA LEU A 73 -1.70 -28.53 -23.66
C LEU A 73 -0.86 -29.49 -24.50
N GLN A 74 -0.83 -29.32 -25.82
CA GLN A 74 -0.02 -30.13 -26.72
C GLN A 74 1.49 -29.97 -26.45
N LEU A 75 1.97 -28.73 -26.32
CA LEU A 75 3.37 -28.48 -26.01
C LEU A 75 3.76 -29.05 -24.65
N SER A 76 2.89 -28.95 -23.65
CA SER A 76 3.12 -29.52 -22.31
C SER A 76 3.21 -31.07 -22.32
N THR A 77 2.56 -31.74 -23.27
CA THR A 77 2.46 -33.21 -23.36
C THR A 77 3.33 -33.84 -24.44
N LEU A 78 4.05 -33.05 -25.23
CA LEU A 78 4.91 -33.56 -26.32
C LEU A 78 5.99 -34.52 -25.79
N SER A 79 6.18 -35.67 -26.46
CA SER A 79 7.13 -36.74 -26.03
C SER A 79 8.62 -36.45 -26.29
N GLY A 80 8.98 -35.20 -26.62
CA GLY A 80 10.35 -34.73 -26.78
C GLY A 80 10.43 -33.44 -27.60
N VAL A 81 11.11 -32.41 -27.07
CA VAL A 81 11.17 -31.07 -27.67
C VAL A 81 11.89 -31.03 -29.02
N GLY A 82 12.88 -31.89 -29.24
CA GLY A 82 13.60 -31.99 -30.51
C GLY A 82 12.74 -32.38 -31.73
N ARG A 83 11.48 -32.81 -31.51
CA ARG A 83 10.53 -33.11 -32.60
C ARG A 83 9.67 -31.91 -33.02
N ALA A 84 9.63 -30.85 -32.21
CA ALA A 84 8.77 -29.68 -32.47
C ALA A 84 9.42 -28.67 -33.43
N SER A 85 10.73 -28.78 -33.66
CA SER A 85 11.52 -27.83 -34.48
C SER A 85 11.34 -26.36 -34.10
N LEU A 86 10.91 -26.05 -32.87
CA LEU A 86 10.72 -24.67 -32.39
C LEU A 86 12.05 -24.17 -31.79
N PRO A 87 12.78 -23.21 -32.40
CA PRO A 87 14.08 -22.76 -31.90
C PRO A 87 14.01 -22.05 -30.55
N TRP A 88 12.83 -21.56 -30.13
CA TRP A 88 12.58 -20.89 -28.85
C TRP A 88 11.99 -21.83 -27.77
N PHE A 89 11.60 -23.06 -28.13
CA PHE A 89 11.04 -24.01 -27.17
C PHE A 89 12.10 -25.07 -26.84
N HIS A 90 12.49 -25.14 -25.58
CA HIS A 90 13.50 -26.07 -25.09
C HIS A 90 12.91 -27.05 -24.07
N GLU A 91 13.62 -28.14 -23.80
CA GLU A 91 13.18 -29.18 -22.85
C GLU A 91 12.87 -28.61 -21.47
N LYS A 92 13.65 -27.64 -21.03
CA LYS A 92 13.42 -26.91 -19.77
C LYS A 92 12.12 -26.10 -19.78
N THR A 93 11.85 -25.36 -20.86
CA THR A 93 10.60 -24.61 -21.06
C THR A 93 9.39 -25.55 -21.07
N GLN A 94 9.53 -26.72 -21.70
CA GLN A 94 8.48 -27.74 -21.71
C GLN A 94 8.21 -28.30 -20.31
N GLN A 95 9.25 -28.58 -19.53
CA GLN A 95 9.11 -29.09 -18.16
C GLN A 95 8.33 -28.11 -17.29
N TYR A 96 8.66 -26.82 -17.36
CA TYR A 96 7.95 -25.77 -16.66
C TYR A 96 6.49 -25.64 -17.12
N LEU A 97 6.25 -25.62 -18.43
CA LEU A 97 4.90 -25.57 -18.98
C LEU A 97 4.05 -26.75 -18.49
N ARG A 98 4.63 -27.96 -18.44
CA ARG A 98 3.99 -29.16 -17.91
C ARG A 98 3.66 -29.04 -16.43
N SER A 99 4.59 -28.53 -15.63
CA SER A 99 4.39 -28.24 -14.21
C SER A 99 3.23 -27.24 -14.01
N ALA A 100 3.17 -26.16 -14.78
CA ALA A 100 2.11 -25.16 -14.72
C ALA A 100 0.72 -25.70 -15.04
N VAL A 101 0.61 -26.52 -16.10
CA VAL A 101 -0.65 -27.17 -16.47
C VAL A 101 -1.07 -28.17 -15.38
N ALA A 102 -0.14 -29.01 -14.90
CA ALA A 102 -0.43 -30.02 -13.89
C ALA A 102 -0.84 -29.41 -12.54
N GLY A 103 -0.18 -28.32 -12.15
CA GLY A 103 -0.47 -27.55 -10.94
C GLY A 103 -1.71 -26.64 -11.04
N LYS A 104 -2.40 -26.60 -12.20
CA LYS A 104 -3.54 -25.71 -12.48
C LYS A 104 -3.23 -24.22 -12.27
N ARG A 105 -1.96 -23.83 -12.38
CA ARG A 105 -1.51 -22.42 -12.30
C ARG A 105 -1.87 -21.64 -13.56
N ILE A 106 -2.05 -22.36 -14.67
CA ILE A 106 -2.65 -21.84 -15.90
C ILE A 106 -3.98 -22.54 -16.21
N SER A 107 -4.93 -21.77 -16.75
CA SER A 107 -6.27 -22.23 -17.13
C SER A 107 -6.72 -21.57 -18.44
N GLU A 108 -7.76 -22.11 -19.08
CA GLU A 108 -8.37 -21.52 -20.29
C GLU A 108 -8.79 -20.06 -20.06
N VAL A 109 -9.31 -19.73 -18.88
CA VAL A 109 -9.69 -18.35 -18.49
C VAL A 109 -8.46 -17.43 -18.40
N TRP A 110 -7.35 -17.95 -17.88
CA TRP A 110 -6.10 -17.19 -17.81
C TRP A 110 -5.56 -16.91 -19.23
N VAL A 111 -5.53 -17.92 -20.09
CA VAL A 111 -5.07 -17.81 -21.48
C VAL A 111 -5.95 -16.85 -22.29
N HIS A 112 -7.25 -16.82 -22.04
CA HIS A 112 -8.17 -15.85 -22.63
C HIS A 112 -7.84 -14.40 -22.24
N ASN A 113 -7.61 -14.13 -20.95
CA ASN A 113 -7.22 -12.80 -20.48
C ASN A 113 -5.87 -12.36 -21.05
N PHE A 114 -4.92 -13.30 -21.15
CA PHE A 114 -3.63 -13.07 -21.77
C PHE A 114 -3.76 -12.74 -23.26
N LEU A 115 -4.56 -13.51 -24.01
CA LEU A 115 -4.83 -13.24 -25.43
C LEU A 115 -5.44 -11.85 -25.65
N LEU A 116 -6.35 -11.41 -24.78
CA LEU A 116 -6.94 -10.08 -24.86
C LEU A 116 -5.90 -8.96 -24.70
N TRP A 117 -4.91 -9.17 -23.83
CA TRP A 117 -3.80 -8.24 -23.68
C TRP A 117 -2.94 -8.18 -24.96
N VAL A 118 -2.49 -9.33 -25.48
CA VAL A 118 -1.70 -9.39 -26.73
C VAL A 118 -2.48 -8.84 -27.92
N TRP A 119 -3.80 -9.06 -27.97
CA TRP A 119 -4.69 -8.53 -29.01
C TRP A 119 -4.64 -7.01 -29.09
N ASN A 120 -4.78 -6.34 -27.95
CA ASN A 120 -4.73 -4.88 -27.89
C ASN A 120 -3.36 -4.32 -28.28
N ASP A 121 -2.29 -5.05 -27.96
CA ASP A 121 -0.93 -4.66 -28.33
C ASP A 121 -0.65 -4.86 -29.82
N MET A 122 -1.11 -5.97 -30.39
CA MET A 122 -1.10 -6.23 -31.84
C MET A 122 -1.89 -5.15 -32.58
N LYS A 123 -3.04 -4.74 -32.04
CA LYS A 123 -3.87 -3.69 -32.63
C LYS A 123 -3.11 -2.37 -32.68
N ARG A 124 -2.58 -1.92 -31.54
CA ARG A 124 -1.79 -0.69 -31.44
C ARG A 124 -0.56 -0.73 -32.35
N ALA A 125 0.08 -1.89 -32.47
CA ALA A 125 1.19 -2.05 -33.40
C ALA A 125 0.75 -1.79 -34.84
N ARG A 126 -0.34 -2.42 -35.29
CA ARG A 126 -0.87 -2.28 -36.66
C ARG A 126 -1.37 -0.86 -36.94
N GLU A 127 -2.02 -0.22 -35.98
CA GLU A 127 -2.44 1.19 -36.07
C GLU A 127 -1.24 2.14 -36.24
N ASN A 128 -0.10 1.80 -35.63
CA ASN A 128 1.15 2.55 -35.75
C ASN A 128 2.03 2.09 -36.93
N GLY A 129 1.52 1.24 -37.83
CA GLY A 129 2.26 0.74 -39.00
C GLY A 129 3.30 -0.34 -38.70
N SER A 130 3.34 -0.87 -37.47
CA SER A 130 4.19 -2.00 -37.09
C SER A 130 3.46 -3.34 -37.29
N GLU A 131 4.18 -4.37 -37.75
CA GLU A 131 3.63 -5.73 -37.88
C GLU A 131 3.40 -6.42 -36.52
N TYR A 132 4.26 -6.12 -35.55
CA TYR A 132 4.28 -6.74 -34.21
C TYR A 132 4.34 -5.69 -33.09
N PRO A 133 3.94 -6.03 -31.85
CA PRO A 133 4.11 -5.17 -30.69
C PRO A 133 5.59 -4.87 -30.45
N LYS A 134 5.91 -3.66 -29.96
CA LYS A 134 7.30 -3.24 -29.70
C LYS A 134 8.05 -4.14 -28.71
N TRP A 135 7.33 -4.86 -27.84
CA TRP A 135 7.91 -5.81 -26.88
C TRP A 135 8.20 -7.18 -27.49
N TYR A 136 7.65 -7.50 -28.66
CA TYR A 136 7.85 -8.78 -29.33
C TYR A 136 8.95 -8.67 -30.37
N ASN A 137 10.05 -9.40 -30.16
CA ASN A 137 11.11 -9.53 -31.14
C ASN A 137 10.90 -10.83 -31.94
N PRO A 138 10.48 -10.77 -33.22
CA PRO A 138 10.32 -11.96 -34.04
C PRO A 138 11.70 -12.56 -34.35
N VAL A 139 12.10 -13.58 -33.58
CA VAL A 139 13.23 -14.43 -33.94
C VAL A 139 12.70 -15.45 -34.96
N ASP A 140 12.90 -15.14 -36.25
CA ASP A 140 12.57 -15.89 -37.49
C ASP A 140 11.13 -16.47 -37.60
N PRO A 141 10.38 -16.18 -38.69
CA PRO A 141 8.95 -16.51 -38.76
C PRO A 141 8.64 -18.02 -38.91
N PHE A 142 7.63 -18.47 -38.17
CA PHE A 142 7.14 -19.84 -38.02
C PHE A 142 6.22 -20.32 -39.17
N ASP A 143 6.33 -21.60 -39.58
CA ASP A 143 5.31 -22.30 -40.39
C ASP A 143 4.45 -23.24 -39.51
N ILE A 144 3.17 -22.89 -39.34
CA ILE A 144 2.18 -23.62 -38.52
C ILE A 144 1.78 -24.97 -39.16
N ALA A 145 2.08 -25.19 -40.44
CA ALA A 145 1.78 -26.45 -41.13
C ALA A 145 2.47 -27.67 -40.49
N GLU A 146 3.62 -27.47 -39.84
CA GLU A 146 4.43 -28.56 -39.27
C GLU A 146 3.85 -29.10 -37.94
N ILE A 147 3.26 -28.24 -37.11
CA ILE A 147 2.56 -28.62 -35.87
C ILE A 147 1.30 -29.43 -36.20
N GLN A 148 0.55 -29.01 -37.23
CA GLN A 148 -0.64 -29.73 -37.70
C GLN A 148 -0.30 -31.09 -38.35
N ALA A 149 0.92 -31.25 -38.89
CA ALA A 149 1.41 -32.54 -39.39
C ALA A 149 1.79 -33.51 -38.25
N LEU A 150 2.22 -32.99 -37.10
CA LEU A 150 2.52 -33.76 -35.88
C LEU A 150 1.24 -34.27 -35.19
N GLU A 151 0.16 -33.48 -35.18
CA GLU A 151 -1.17 -33.90 -34.65
C GLU A 151 -1.72 -35.15 -35.34
N ARG A 152 -1.58 -35.24 -36.67
CA ARG A 152 -2.04 -36.40 -37.46
C ARG A 152 -1.30 -37.68 -37.12
N ARG A 153 -0.06 -37.58 -36.61
CA ARG A 153 0.76 -38.74 -36.22
C ARG A 153 0.44 -39.24 -34.81
N GLN A 154 0.02 -38.37 -33.90
CA GLN A 154 -0.31 -38.75 -32.52
C GLN A 154 -1.72 -39.33 -32.36
N GLN A 155 -2.69 -38.91 -33.18
CA GLN A 155 -4.06 -39.46 -33.14
C GLN A 155 -4.15 -40.94 -33.56
N GLN A 156 -3.09 -41.53 -34.11
CA GLN A 156 -3.04 -42.95 -34.45
C GLN A 156 -2.59 -43.85 -33.29
N GLN A 157 -2.20 -43.30 -32.15
CA GLN A 157 -1.67 -44.09 -31.03
C GLN A 157 -2.22 -43.61 -29.69
N GLN A 158 -3.44 -43.99 -29.32
CA GLN A 158 -3.75 -44.52 -27.97
C GLN A 158 -5.21 -45.03 -27.82
N PRO A 159 -5.45 -46.06 -26.97
CA PRO A 159 -6.72 -46.75 -26.82
C PRO A 159 -7.60 -46.17 -25.67
N PRO A 160 -8.89 -46.55 -25.57
CA PRO A 160 -9.85 -45.85 -24.73
C PRO A 160 -10.01 -46.50 -23.34
N SER A 161 -10.29 -45.68 -22.32
CA SER A 161 -10.95 -46.15 -21.10
C SER A 161 -11.73 -45.01 -20.45
N GLY A 162 -12.87 -45.34 -19.86
CA GLY A 162 -13.70 -44.43 -19.08
C GLY A 162 -14.08 -45.03 -17.74
N ALA A 163 -14.62 -44.22 -16.84
CA ALA A 163 -15.68 -44.56 -15.88
C ALA A 163 -16.04 -43.33 -15.02
N LYS A 164 -17.33 -43.19 -14.71
CA LYS A 164 -17.97 -42.09 -13.95
C LYS A 164 -18.29 -42.54 -12.51
N ALA A 165 -18.34 -41.59 -11.56
CA ALA A 165 -19.26 -41.59 -10.40
C ALA A 165 -19.34 -40.13 -9.85
N LYS A 166 -20.47 -39.40 -9.90
CA LYS A 166 -21.76 -39.38 -9.15
C LYS A 166 -21.71 -38.82 -7.71
N ALA A 167 -22.51 -37.75 -7.51
CA ALA A 167 -22.76 -37.01 -6.28
C ALA A 167 -24.15 -37.32 -5.66
N PRO A 168 -24.41 -36.90 -4.41
CA PRO A 168 -25.74 -36.39 -3.99
C PRO A 168 -25.66 -35.11 -3.09
N SER A 169 -26.47 -34.04 -3.23
CA SER A 169 -27.89 -33.80 -2.82
C SER A 169 -28.11 -33.85 -1.28
N LYS A 170 -28.85 -33.00 -0.52
CA LYS A 170 -29.78 -31.85 -0.71
C LYS A 170 -30.28 -31.35 0.70
N THR A 171 -30.46 -30.03 0.88
CA THR A 171 -31.63 -29.33 1.55
C THR A 171 -31.80 -29.28 3.13
N PRO A 172 -32.80 -28.56 3.74
CA PRO A 172 -32.68 -27.17 4.27
C PRO A 172 -33.39 -26.80 5.63
N ARG A 173 -33.05 -25.62 6.23
CA ARG A 173 -33.86 -24.72 7.13
C ARG A 173 -34.29 -25.27 8.54
N PRO A 174 -34.68 -24.44 9.56
CA PRO A 174 -35.29 -23.10 9.53
C PRO A 174 -34.86 -22.06 10.61
N ARG A 175 -35.50 -20.89 10.56
CA ARG A 175 -35.33 -19.63 11.33
C ARG A 175 -35.94 -19.66 12.74
N PHE A 176 -35.41 -18.84 13.66
CA PHE A 176 -36.20 -18.19 14.71
C PHE A 176 -35.75 -16.74 14.96
N ARG A 177 -36.74 -15.88 15.24
CA ARG A 177 -36.72 -14.41 15.37
C ARG A 177 -36.97 -14.07 16.84
N LYS A 178 -36.30 -13.08 17.41
CA LYS A 178 -36.78 -12.34 18.61
C LYS A 178 -36.16 -10.95 18.71
N GLU A 179 -36.99 -10.02 19.17
CA GLU A 179 -36.86 -8.57 19.18
C GLU A 179 -36.11 -8.06 20.44
N LEU A 180 -35.53 -6.86 20.35
CA LEU A 180 -34.83 -6.16 21.44
C LEU A 180 -35.53 -4.83 21.80
N PRO A 181 -35.53 -4.40 23.07
CA PRO A 181 -36.05 -3.10 23.51
C PRO A 181 -35.00 -1.97 23.54
N GLN A 182 -35.51 -0.75 23.59
CA GLN A 182 -34.88 0.55 23.32
C GLN A 182 -34.13 1.19 24.52
N GLY A 183 -33.07 1.96 24.18
CA GLY A 183 -32.90 3.40 24.52
C GLY A 183 -32.27 3.80 25.86
N VAL A 184 -31.23 4.66 25.83
CA VAL A 184 -30.96 5.82 26.73
C VAL A 184 -29.97 6.78 26.03
N GLY A 185 -30.23 8.09 26.07
CA GLY A 185 -29.36 9.17 25.56
C GLY A 185 -28.73 10.02 26.68
N TRP A 186 -27.70 10.81 26.36
CA TRP A 186 -27.05 11.77 27.27
C TRP A 186 -26.72 13.09 26.56
N SER A 187 -26.88 14.19 27.30
CA SER A 187 -26.94 15.59 26.84
C SER A 187 -25.59 16.31 26.82
N GLU A 188 -25.45 17.24 25.87
CA GLU A 188 -24.40 18.26 25.79
C GLU A 188 -24.72 19.46 26.70
N SER A 189 -23.75 19.90 27.50
CA SER A 189 -23.64 21.31 27.89
C SER A 189 -22.24 21.62 28.39
N VAL A 190 -21.77 22.83 28.09
CA VAL A 190 -20.59 23.56 28.60
C VAL A 190 -19.41 23.58 27.63
N MET A 191 -19.31 24.66 26.83
CA MET A 191 -18.10 25.49 26.65
C MET A 191 -18.38 26.63 25.64
N GLN A 192 -18.57 27.86 26.15
CA GLN A 192 -18.54 29.10 25.35
C GLN A 192 -17.99 30.23 26.23
N GLU A 193 -16.73 30.59 26.07
CA GLU A 193 -16.21 31.92 26.44
C GLU A 193 -15.21 32.41 25.36
N SER A 194 -15.29 33.71 25.06
CA SER A 194 -14.90 34.37 23.81
C SER A 194 -13.57 35.15 23.87
N MET A 195 -12.73 35.04 22.82
CA MET A 195 -11.60 35.96 22.56
C MET A 195 -11.93 36.95 21.41
N PRO A 196 -11.33 38.17 21.40
CA PRO A 196 -11.66 39.23 20.43
C PRO A 196 -11.06 38.96 19.04
N ALA A 197 -11.89 39.06 18.00
CA ALA A 197 -11.55 38.74 16.62
C ALA A 197 -10.75 39.87 15.94
N VAL A 198 -9.50 39.60 15.56
CA VAL A 198 -8.81 40.35 14.50
C VAL A 198 -9.60 40.12 13.21
N GLN A 199 -10.12 41.20 12.60
CA GLN A 199 -10.91 41.11 11.37
C GLN A 199 -10.02 40.68 10.20
N ASN A 200 -10.05 39.40 9.86
CA ASN A 200 -9.43 38.87 8.65
C ASN A 200 -10.25 39.33 7.42
N PRO A 201 -9.70 40.17 6.51
CA PRO A 201 -10.44 40.68 5.36
C PRO A 201 -10.94 39.58 4.42
N ALA A 202 -10.19 38.47 4.28
CA ALA A 202 -10.63 37.31 3.51
C ALA A 202 -11.91 36.70 4.08
N ARG A 203 -12.06 36.66 5.41
CA ARG A 203 -13.28 36.16 6.06
C ARG A 203 -14.49 37.05 5.76
N SER A 204 -14.32 38.37 5.83
CA SER A 204 -15.42 39.32 5.52
C SER A 204 -15.95 39.16 4.10
N GLU A 205 -15.06 38.88 3.14
CA GLU A 205 -15.43 38.61 1.76
C GLU A 205 -16.05 37.21 1.61
N ALA A 206 -15.47 36.16 2.23
CA ALA A 206 -16.01 34.80 2.19
C ALA A 206 -17.45 34.69 2.72
N LEU A 207 -17.78 35.42 3.80
CA LEU A 207 -19.13 35.47 4.36
C LEU A 207 -20.15 36.11 3.40
N LYS A 208 -19.73 36.93 2.44
CA LYS A 208 -20.64 37.50 1.42
C LYS A 208 -20.94 36.52 0.30
N ILE A 209 -20.18 35.44 0.17
CA ILE A 209 -20.30 34.45 -0.89
C ILE A 209 -21.23 33.31 -0.46
N SER A 210 -22.38 33.18 -1.12
CA SER A 210 -23.29 32.06 -0.94
C SER A 210 -22.94 30.90 -1.88
N HIS A 211 -22.91 29.68 -1.37
CA HIS A 211 -22.94 28.49 -2.21
C HIS A 211 -24.36 28.36 -2.79
N SER A 212 -24.51 28.64 -4.08
CA SER A 212 -25.81 28.71 -4.76
C SER A 212 -25.85 27.70 -5.88
N ILE A 213 -26.57 26.60 -5.66
CA ILE A 213 -26.77 25.54 -6.64
C ILE A 213 -28.26 25.27 -6.83
N VAL A 214 -28.63 24.92 -8.05
CA VAL A 214 -29.88 24.21 -8.34
C VAL A 214 -29.53 22.74 -8.40
N PHE A 215 -30.11 21.93 -7.52
CA PHE A 215 -29.79 20.52 -7.46
C PHE A 215 -30.21 19.84 -8.76
N PRO A 216 -29.30 19.14 -9.45
CA PRO A 216 -29.59 18.61 -10.77
C PRO A 216 -30.52 17.40 -10.67
N ASP A 217 -31.05 16.99 -11.82
CA ASP A 217 -31.65 15.67 -12.01
C ASP A 217 -30.57 14.60 -11.76
N ILE A 218 -30.75 13.83 -10.69
CA ILE A 218 -29.72 12.90 -10.20
C ILE A 218 -29.52 11.77 -11.20
N ARG A 219 -30.62 11.26 -11.78
CA ARG A 219 -30.55 10.17 -12.76
C ARG A 219 -29.80 10.61 -14.01
N LYS A 220 -30.13 11.77 -14.59
CA LYS A 220 -29.41 12.30 -15.75
C LYS A 220 -27.94 12.58 -15.45
N THR A 221 -27.65 13.08 -14.24
CA THR A 221 -26.27 13.31 -13.80
C THR A 221 -25.50 11.99 -13.68
N ALA A 222 -26.13 10.93 -13.15
CA ALA A 222 -25.55 9.60 -13.05
C ALA A 222 -25.34 8.96 -14.43
N GLU A 223 -26.32 9.07 -15.33
CA GLU A 223 -26.22 8.61 -16.72
C GLU A 223 -25.06 9.29 -17.43
N ARG A 224 -24.93 10.62 -17.30
CA ARG A 224 -23.82 11.38 -17.88
C ARG A 224 -22.47 10.96 -17.30
N LEU A 225 -22.38 10.78 -15.98
CA LEU A 225 -21.16 10.30 -15.31
C LEU A 225 -20.74 8.93 -15.84
N ILE A 226 -21.68 7.99 -15.92
CA ILE A 226 -21.43 6.62 -16.40
C ILE A 226 -21.03 6.64 -17.88
N SER A 227 -21.74 7.36 -18.74
CA SER A 227 -21.42 7.48 -20.18
C SER A 227 -20.03 8.10 -20.38
N THR A 228 -19.73 9.21 -19.72
CA THR A 228 -18.41 9.89 -19.80
C THR A 228 -17.26 8.96 -19.44
N LEU A 229 -17.43 8.12 -18.42
CA LEU A 229 -16.42 7.14 -17.99
C LEU A 229 -16.38 5.89 -18.86
N SER A 230 -17.52 5.45 -19.40
CA SER A 230 -17.62 4.26 -20.27
C SER A 230 -17.00 4.52 -21.64
N GLU A 231 -17.21 5.71 -22.18
CA GLU A 231 -16.71 6.14 -23.49
C GLU A 231 -15.22 6.52 -23.46
N GLY A 232 -14.60 6.56 -22.28
CA GLY A 232 -13.22 7.02 -22.12
C GLY A 232 -13.02 8.50 -22.48
N ALA A 233 -14.10 9.28 -22.58
CA ALA A 233 -14.07 10.70 -22.91
C ALA A 233 -13.26 11.52 -21.89
N VAL A 234 -13.10 10.99 -20.68
CA VAL A 234 -12.28 11.57 -19.63
C VAL A 234 -11.39 10.48 -19.01
N THR A 235 -10.07 10.68 -19.12
CA THR A 235 -9.09 9.87 -18.38
C THR A 235 -8.88 10.49 -17.01
N ILE A 236 -9.44 9.88 -15.96
CA ILE A 236 -9.29 10.35 -14.58
C ILE A 236 -7.92 9.98 -14.02
N HIS A 237 -7.52 8.72 -14.21
CA HIS A 237 -6.20 8.23 -13.85
C HIS A 237 -5.85 7.04 -14.76
N PRO A 238 -4.63 6.97 -15.32
CA PRO A 238 -4.23 5.94 -16.29
C PRO A 238 -4.41 4.49 -15.80
N MET A 239 -4.27 4.24 -14.50
CA MET A 239 -4.38 2.90 -13.91
C MET A 239 -5.82 2.43 -13.65
N VAL A 240 -6.83 3.28 -13.82
CA VAL A 240 -8.22 2.93 -13.53
C VAL A 240 -9.04 2.88 -14.82
N SER A 241 -9.42 1.68 -15.23
CA SER A 241 -10.32 1.47 -16.37
C SER A 241 -11.75 1.22 -15.88
N TYR A 242 -12.55 2.29 -15.80
CA TYR A 242 -13.96 2.22 -15.43
C TYR A 242 -14.83 1.33 -16.33
N PRO A 243 -14.62 1.26 -17.67
CA PRO A 243 -15.37 0.34 -18.52
C PRO A 243 -15.30 -1.12 -18.05
N LEU A 244 -14.10 -1.61 -17.71
CA LEU A 244 -13.91 -2.97 -17.20
C LEU A 244 -14.57 -3.17 -15.82
N LEU A 245 -14.57 -2.13 -14.99
CA LEU A 245 -15.19 -2.16 -13.67
C LEU A 245 -16.72 -2.18 -13.76
N PHE A 246 -17.31 -1.50 -14.73
CA PHE A 246 -18.76 -1.51 -14.96
C PHE A 246 -19.24 -2.88 -15.44
N ASN A 247 -18.46 -3.59 -16.26
CA ASN A 247 -18.79 -4.97 -16.65
C ASN A 247 -18.86 -5.91 -15.44
N LYS A 248 -17.96 -5.77 -14.46
CA LYS A 248 -18.01 -6.52 -13.19
C LYS A 248 -19.26 -6.22 -12.35
N LEU A 249 -19.88 -5.08 -12.59
CA LEU A 249 -21.12 -4.64 -11.93
C LEU A 249 -22.38 -5.02 -12.74
N GLY A 250 -22.24 -5.86 -13.76
CA GLY A 250 -23.36 -6.27 -14.63
C GLY A 250 -23.74 -5.22 -15.67
N GLY A 251 -22.80 -4.33 -16.02
CA GLY A 251 -22.97 -3.29 -17.03
C GLY A 251 -23.49 -1.96 -16.47
N THR A 252 -23.52 -0.95 -17.36
CA THR A 252 -23.87 0.44 -17.04
C THR A 252 -25.30 0.60 -16.51
N GLN A 253 -26.25 -0.14 -17.07
CA GLN A 253 -27.66 -0.10 -16.65
C GLN A 253 -27.87 -0.67 -15.24
N ASN A 254 -27.20 -1.79 -14.92
CA ASN A 254 -27.28 -2.35 -13.59
C ASN A 254 -26.61 -1.45 -12.56
N LEU A 255 -25.47 -0.84 -12.92
CA LEU A 255 -24.82 0.17 -12.08
C LEU A 255 -25.74 1.36 -11.81
N LEU A 256 -26.34 1.95 -12.84
CA LEU A 256 -27.29 3.05 -12.68
C LEU A 256 -28.44 2.67 -11.75
N LYS A 257 -29.01 1.49 -11.93
CA LYS A 257 -30.06 0.95 -11.05
C LYS A 257 -29.58 0.87 -9.60
N MET A 258 -28.42 0.26 -9.35
CA MET A 258 -27.83 0.14 -8.00
C MET A 258 -27.59 1.51 -7.36
N MET A 259 -27.12 2.48 -8.14
CA MET A 259 -26.90 3.85 -7.66
C MET A 259 -28.21 4.49 -7.23
N MET A 260 -29.27 4.40 -8.06
CA MET A 260 -30.57 4.98 -7.73
C MET A 260 -31.23 4.31 -6.52
N GLU A 261 -31.10 2.99 -6.38
CA GLU A 261 -31.63 2.24 -5.22
C GLU A 261 -30.89 2.55 -3.91
N SER A 262 -29.66 3.08 -3.98
CA SER A 262 -28.85 3.40 -2.80
C SER A 262 -29.22 4.75 -2.16
N LEU A 263 -29.87 5.65 -2.90
CA LEU A 263 -30.12 7.03 -2.50
C LEU A 263 -31.18 7.13 -1.40
N LYS A 264 -31.01 8.09 -0.50
CA LYS A 264 -32.07 8.43 0.47
C LYS A 264 -33.18 9.24 -0.21
N PRO A 265 -34.48 8.94 0.06
CA PRO A 265 -35.60 9.67 -0.55
C PRO A 265 -35.58 11.19 -0.31
N ALA A 266 -35.11 11.62 0.86
CA ALA A 266 -35.00 13.04 1.19
C ALA A 266 -33.99 13.80 0.29
N ILE A 267 -32.97 13.10 -0.22
CA ILE A 267 -31.99 13.65 -1.16
C ILE A 267 -32.58 13.71 -2.57
N GLN A 268 -33.31 12.68 -2.99
CA GLN A 268 -34.04 12.70 -4.27
C GLN A 268 -35.04 13.86 -4.34
N ALA A 269 -35.69 14.17 -3.21
CA ALA A 269 -36.61 15.30 -3.15
C ALA A 269 -35.96 16.66 -3.40
N LEU A 270 -34.62 16.78 -3.43
CA LEU A 270 -33.92 18.04 -3.73
C LEU A 270 -33.91 18.40 -5.22
N GLU A 271 -34.16 17.45 -6.12
CA GLU A 271 -34.11 17.64 -7.58
C GLU A 271 -34.87 18.89 -8.07
N GLY A 272 -34.20 19.69 -8.90
CA GLY A 272 -34.75 20.92 -9.49
C GLY A 272 -34.90 22.08 -8.51
N ARG A 273 -34.58 21.91 -7.22
CA ARG A 273 -34.70 22.97 -6.21
C ARG A 273 -33.38 23.69 -6.02
N LYS A 274 -33.47 25.01 -5.77
CA LYS A 274 -32.32 25.78 -5.30
C LYS A 274 -32.05 25.40 -3.84
N ILE A 275 -30.87 24.86 -3.57
CA ILE A 275 -30.54 24.33 -2.24
C ILE A 275 -30.12 25.45 -1.31
N THR A 276 -30.71 25.46 -0.12
CA THR A 276 -30.39 26.38 0.95
C THR A 276 -29.99 25.63 2.21
N ARG A 277 -29.35 26.33 3.16
CA ARG A 277 -29.09 25.79 4.50
C ARG A 277 -30.36 25.23 5.16
N ILE A 278 -31.49 25.93 4.99
CA ILE A 278 -32.77 25.52 5.60
C ILE A 278 -33.23 24.15 5.06
N ASP A 279 -33.05 23.89 3.76
CA ASP A 279 -33.36 22.58 3.19
C ASP A 279 -32.51 21.46 3.80
N LEU A 280 -31.22 21.73 4.04
CA LEU A 280 -30.28 20.78 4.63
C LEU A 280 -30.58 20.53 6.11
N ASP A 281 -30.83 21.59 6.89
CA ASP A 281 -31.20 21.51 8.31
C ASP A 281 -32.52 20.73 8.48
N HIS A 282 -33.47 20.92 7.55
CA HIS A 282 -34.72 20.15 7.54
C HIS A 282 -34.48 18.66 7.28
N ILE A 283 -33.58 18.31 6.35
CA ILE A 283 -33.20 16.91 6.12
C ILE A 283 -32.52 16.34 7.37
N MET A 284 -31.57 17.07 7.95
CA MET A 284 -30.84 16.67 9.16
C MET A 284 -31.79 16.39 10.32
N SER A 285 -32.76 17.28 10.58
CA SER A 285 -33.74 17.14 11.67
C SER A 285 -34.65 15.91 11.54
N ARG A 286 -34.80 15.37 10.32
CA ARG A 286 -35.62 14.19 10.03
C ARG A 286 -34.82 12.89 10.04
N GLN A 287 -33.49 12.97 10.01
CA GLN A 287 -32.63 11.80 10.07
C GLN A 287 -32.39 11.40 11.52
N VAL A 288 -32.17 10.10 11.73
CA VAL A 288 -31.70 9.61 13.03
C VAL A 288 -30.29 10.15 13.31
N SER A 289 -29.92 10.22 14.59
CA SER A 289 -28.59 10.66 15.00
C SER A 289 -27.48 9.92 14.25
N PRO A 290 -26.37 10.60 13.87
CA PRO A 290 -25.22 9.98 13.21
C PRO A 290 -24.68 8.71 13.88
N SER A 291 -24.78 8.60 15.21
CA SER A 291 -24.35 7.42 15.97
C SER A 291 -25.16 6.16 15.66
N LEU A 292 -26.34 6.30 15.04
CA LEU A 292 -27.24 5.21 14.65
C LEU A 292 -27.26 4.96 13.15
N TRP A 293 -26.41 5.64 12.37
CA TRP A 293 -26.34 5.41 10.93
C TRP A 293 -25.82 4.00 10.63
N PRO A 294 -26.30 3.37 9.55
CA PRO A 294 -25.68 2.15 9.01
C PRO A 294 -24.17 2.33 8.83
N ARG A 295 -23.37 1.29 9.11
CA ARG A 295 -21.90 1.38 9.06
C ARG A 295 -21.38 1.84 7.69
N ARG A 296 -22.01 1.42 6.59
CA ARG A 296 -21.53 1.69 5.23
C ARG A 296 -22.44 2.64 4.47
N GLY A 297 -21.84 3.65 3.84
CA GLY A 297 -22.54 4.57 2.97
C GLY A 297 -21.80 5.88 2.81
N GLY A 298 -22.56 6.92 2.51
CA GLY A 298 -22.02 8.26 2.31
C GLY A 298 -22.79 9.35 3.01
N TYR A 299 -22.11 10.48 3.18
CA TYR A 299 -22.56 11.62 3.95
C TYR A 299 -22.15 12.92 3.27
N LEU A 300 -22.92 13.97 3.56
CA LEU A 300 -22.55 15.35 3.33
C LEU A 300 -22.18 15.94 4.68
N VAL A 301 -21.00 16.56 4.75
CA VAL A 301 -20.74 17.61 5.74
C VAL A 301 -21.04 18.94 5.09
N TYR A 302 -21.87 19.76 5.73
CA TYR A 302 -22.08 21.13 5.29
C TYR A 302 -21.67 22.07 6.42
N VAL A 303 -20.59 22.82 6.16
CA VAL A 303 -20.06 23.80 7.12
C VAL A 303 -20.93 25.04 7.04
N THR A 304 -21.46 25.52 8.16
CA THR A 304 -22.24 26.77 8.25
C THR A 304 -21.53 27.79 9.12
N ASP A 305 -21.95 29.06 9.09
CA ASP A 305 -21.46 30.11 10.00
C ASP A 305 -22.65 30.80 10.67
N ALA A 306 -22.61 30.96 11.99
CA ALA A 306 -23.69 31.55 12.77
C ALA A 306 -23.92 33.05 12.49
N GLU A 307 -22.92 33.78 12.00
CA GLU A 307 -23.07 35.20 11.64
C GLU A 307 -23.81 35.41 10.31
N GLN A 308 -23.76 34.42 9.42
CA GLN A 308 -24.31 34.54 8.08
C GLN A 308 -25.21 33.34 7.73
N PRO A 309 -26.54 33.47 7.82
CA PRO A 309 -27.48 32.37 7.57
C PRO A 309 -27.39 31.75 6.17
N LYS A 310 -26.90 32.51 5.19
CA LYS A 310 -26.72 32.05 3.80
C LYS A 310 -25.37 31.37 3.54
N TYR A 311 -24.44 31.42 4.49
CA TYR A 311 -23.14 30.79 4.34
C TYR A 311 -23.26 29.28 4.58
N TRP A 312 -22.91 28.51 3.57
CA TRP A 312 -22.66 27.08 3.72
C TRP A 312 -21.64 26.59 2.69
N ARG A 313 -20.92 25.51 3.00
CA ARG A 313 -19.89 24.91 2.12
C ARG A 313 -20.00 23.37 2.16
N PRO A 314 -20.18 22.68 1.02
CA PRO A 314 -20.36 21.23 1.00
C PRO A 314 -19.04 20.46 0.94
N TYR A 315 -18.96 19.38 1.69
CA TYR A 315 -18.00 18.29 1.57
C TYR A 315 -18.75 16.97 1.49
N VAL A 316 -18.56 16.21 0.42
CA VAL A 316 -19.13 14.86 0.27
C VAL A 316 -18.07 13.84 0.67
N GLY A 317 -18.45 12.82 1.42
CA GLY A 317 -17.54 11.74 1.78
C GLY A 317 -18.25 10.39 1.92
N GLN A 318 -17.45 9.34 1.99
CA GLN A 318 -17.92 7.97 2.25
C GLN A 318 -17.05 7.25 3.27
N SER A 319 -17.59 6.17 3.84
CA SER A 319 -16.86 5.32 4.77
C SER A 319 -17.44 3.91 4.81
N ASN A 320 -16.57 2.94 5.12
CA ASN A 320 -16.96 1.60 5.52
C ASN A 320 -17.45 1.53 6.98
N ASP A 321 -17.16 2.58 7.75
CA ASP A 321 -17.68 2.82 9.11
C ASP A 321 -18.00 4.31 9.26
N LEU A 322 -19.26 4.69 9.01
CA LEU A 322 -19.74 6.06 9.07
C LEU A 322 -19.69 6.62 10.50
N VAL A 323 -20.03 5.81 11.51
CA VAL A 323 -20.05 6.25 12.91
C VAL A 323 -18.66 6.65 13.36
N ARG A 324 -17.66 5.79 13.09
CA ARG A 324 -16.25 6.10 13.35
C ARG A 324 -15.82 7.34 12.58
N ARG A 325 -16.12 7.41 11.28
CA ARG A 325 -15.66 8.51 10.43
C ARG A 325 -16.22 9.87 10.86
N ILE A 326 -17.47 9.91 11.31
CA ILE A 326 -18.09 11.14 11.81
C ILE A 326 -17.44 11.55 13.14
N SER A 327 -17.19 10.59 14.04
CA SER A 327 -16.43 10.85 15.27
C SER A 327 -15.03 11.42 14.99
N GLU A 328 -14.32 10.88 13.99
CA GLU A 328 -13.02 11.40 13.54
C GLU A 328 -13.12 12.86 13.05
N HIS A 329 -14.15 13.19 12.28
CA HIS A 329 -14.40 14.57 11.83
C HIS A 329 -14.71 15.51 13.00
N SER A 330 -15.58 15.11 13.92
CA SER A 330 -15.93 15.90 15.11
C SER A 330 -14.71 16.14 16.01
N LYS A 331 -13.87 15.12 16.19
CA LYS A 331 -12.62 15.25 16.92
C LYS A 331 -11.66 16.21 16.22
N ALA A 332 -11.41 16.03 14.93
CA ALA A 332 -10.51 16.92 14.17
C ALA A 332 -10.99 18.37 14.16
N PHE A 333 -12.31 18.60 14.15
CA PHE A 333 -12.91 19.92 14.28
C PHE A 333 -12.65 20.53 15.67
N THR A 334 -12.88 19.75 16.74
CA THR A 334 -12.64 20.17 18.13
C THR A 334 -11.16 20.49 18.36
N ASP A 335 -10.27 19.67 17.81
CA ASP A 335 -8.82 19.82 17.88
C ASP A 335 -8.28 20.92 16.93
N GLN A 336 -9.17 21.64 16.23
CA GLN A 336 -8.86 22.71 15.27
C GLN A 336 -7.80 22.31 14.23
N HIS A 337 -7.90 21.09 13.70
CA HIS A 337 -7.00 20.65 12.65
C HIS A 337 -7.09 21.55 11.40
N GLU A 338 -5.97 21.72 10.71
CA GLU A 338 -5.88 22.56 9.50
C GLU A 338 -5.31 21.80 8.28
N ASN A 339 -5.15 20.49 8.41
CA ASN A 339 -4.40 19.66 7.45
C ASN A 339 -5.20 19.25 6.20
N THR A 340 -6.50 19.52 6.15
CA THR A 340 -7.38 19.30 4.99
C THR A 340 -8.20 20.56 4.71
N LEU A 341 -8.73 20.71 3.49
CA LEU A 341 -9.54 21.88 3.13
C LEU A 341 -10.80 22.00 4.01
N LEU A 342 -11.46 20.88 4.32
CA LEU A 342 -12.61 20.84 5.22
C LEU A 342 -12.27 21.45 6.58
N TYR A 343 -11.21 20.96 7.24
CA TYR A 343 -10.86 21.43 8.59
C TYR A 343 -10.24 22.83 8.58
N TRP A 344 -9.49 23.18 7.52
CA TRP A 344 -9.01 24.53 7.29
C TRP A 344 -10.16 25.54 7.27
N ILE A 345 -11.22 25.26 6.50
CA ILE A 345 -12.40 26.11 6.44
C ILE A 345 -13.13 26.10 7.79
N SER A 346 -13.38 24.95 8.39
CA SER A 346 -14.09 24.89 9.66
C SER A 346 -13.37 25.64 10.80
N SER A 347 -12.04 25.67 10.81
CA SER A 347 -11.23 26.34 11.85
C SER A 347 -11.10 27.86 11.71
N ARG A 348 -11.50 28.49 10.59
CA ARG A 348 -11.32 29.95 10.41
C ARG A 348 -12.19 30.80 11.35
N SER A 349 -13.17 30.19 12.02
CA SER A 349 -14.09 30.89 12.91
C SER A 349 -14.65 29.91 13.94
N PHE A 350 -14.62 30.28 15.21
CA PHE A 350 -15.30 29.55 16.30
C PHE A 350 -16.83 29.55 16.18
N ARG A 351 -17.38 30.32 15.22
CA ARG A 351 -18.81 30.38 14.90
C ARG A 351 -19.20 29.47 13.73
N ARG A 352 -18.24 28.70 13.19
CA ARG A 352 -18.53 27.69 12.19
C ARG A 352 -18.96 26.39 12.86
N GLU A 353 -19.85 25.68 12.20
CA GLU A 353 -20.36 24.38 12.66
C GLU A 353 -20.29 23.37 11.51
N MET A 354 -19.89 22.14 11.84
CA MET A 354 -19.95 21.01 10.91
C MET A 354 -21.24 20.24 11.15
N ASN A 355 -22.11 20.23 10.13
CA ASN A 355 -23.39 19.55 10.17
C ASN A 355 -23.37 18.35 9.22
N PHE A 356 -24.06 17.27 9.59
CA PHE A 356 -23.98 16.00 8.87
C PHE A 356 -25.35 15.53 8.40
N ILE A 357 -25.46 15.15 7.13
CA ILE A 357 -26.61 14.39 6.61
C ILE A 357 -26.14 13.13 5.88
N GLN A 358 -26.88 12.04 6.05
CA GLN A 358 -26.66 10.81 5.30
C GLN A 358 -27.23 10.97 3.89
N LEU A 359 -26.42 10.61 2.89
CA LEU A 359 -26.77 10.76 1.47
C LEU A 359 -27.24 9.45 0.84
N TRP A 360 -26.52 8.36 1.09
CA TRP A 360 -26.84 7.03 0.57
C TRP A 360 -26.44 5.92 1.54
N THR A 361 -27.00 4.74 1.33
CA THR A 361 -26.64 3.49 2.00
C THR A 361 -26.55 2.39 0.96
N LEU A 362 -25.53 1.53 1.05
CA LEU A 362 -25.40 0.44 0.09
C LEU A 362 -26.50 -0.61 0.30
N PRO A 363 -27.11 -1.15 -0.78
CA PRO A 363 -28.06 -2.24 -0.68
C PRO A 363 -27.43 -3.49 -0.06
N GLU A 364 -28.23 -4.28 0.66
CA GLU A 364 -27.77 -5.48 1.38
C GLU A 364 -27.03 -6.48 0.48
N PHE A 365 -27.51 -6.68 -0.75
CA PHE A 365 -26.85 -7.57 -1.70
C PHE A 365 -25.47 -7.06 -2.13
N VAL A 366 -25.27 -5.73 -2.19
CA VAL A 366 -23.96 -5.12 -2.48
C VAL A 366 -23.06 -5.22 -1.24
N ILE A 367 -23.60 -5.02 -0.03
CA ILE A 367 -22.86 -5.20 1.22
C ILE A 367 -22.22 -6.60 1.27
N ASN A 368 -22.96 -7.61 0.80
CA ASN A 368 -22.53 -9.02 0.74
C ASN A 368 -21.70 -9.40 -0.49
N SER A 369 -21.45 -8.46 -1.41
CA SER A 369 -20.63 -8.70 -2.62
C SER A 369 -19.12 -8.63 -2.34
N SER A 370 -18.27 -8.70 -3.37
CA SER A 370 -16.82 -8.56 -3.21
C SER A 370 -16.42 -7.14 -2.79
N LYS A 371 -15.26 -7.00 -2.14
CA LYS A 371 -14.75 -5.67 -1.72
C LYS A 371 -14.61 -4.71 -2.90
N GLY A 372 -14.06 -5.17 -4.02
CA GLY A 372 -13.90 -4.34 -5.21
C GLY A 372 -15.23 -3.79 -5.72
N VAL A 373 -16.28 -4.62 -5.81
CA VAL A 373 -17.63 -4.20 -6.22
C VAL A 373 -18.18 -3.09 -5.31
N ARG A 374 -18.03 -3.26 -3.99
CA ARG A 374 -18.46 -2.24 -3.02
C ARG A 374 -17.70 -0.93 -3.16
N ASP A 375 -16.37 -1.01 -3.25
CA ASP A 375 -15.51 0.17 -3.32
C ASP A 375 -15.79 0.97 -4.60
N ILE A 376 -15.98 0.30 -5.74
CA ILE A 376 -16.33 0.95 -7.00
C ILE A 376 -17.68 1.66 -6.89
N LEU A 377 -18.73 0.98 -6.39
CA LEU A 377 -20.05 1.59 -6.25
C LEU A 377 -19.99 2.81 -5.32
N ASN A 378 -19.29 2.70 -4.19
CA ASN A 378 -19.12 3.81 -3.27
C ASN A 378 -18.39 5.01 -3.91
N ASN A 379 -17.28 4.77 -4.63
CA ASN A 379 -16.57 5.84 -5.34
C ASN A 379 -17.47 6.52 -6.39
N MET A 380 -18.30 5.75 -7.11
CA MET A 380 -19.26 6.27 -8.08
C MET A 380 -20.37 7.09 -7.40
N MET A 381 -20.89 6.63 -6.26
CA MET A 381 -21.90 7.35 -5.48
C MET A 381 -21.35 8.65 -4.89
N GLU A 382 -20.12 8.63 -4.37
CA GLU A 382 -19.45 9.82 -3.85
C GLU A 382 -19.19 10.82 -4.98
N MET A 383 -18.74 10.36 -6.15
CA MET A 383 -18.57 11.24 -7.31
C MET A 383 -19.91 11.84 -7.76
N LEU A 384 -20.97 11.04 -7.89
CA LEU A 384 -22.31 11.51 -8.25
C LEU A 384 -22.78 12.61 -7.28
N MET A 385 -22.70 12.35 -5.98
CA MET A 385 -23.12 13.35 -4.98
C MET A 385 -22.21 14.58 -4.99
N SER A 386 -20.92 14.41 -5.26
CA SER A 386 -19.99 15.55 -5.41
C SER A 386 -20.34 16.43 -6.61
N LEU A 387 -20.88 15.85 -7.69
CA LEU A 387 -21.41 16.60 -8.82
C LEU A 387 -22.74 17.30 -8.46
N CYS A 388 -23.66 16.60 -7.80
CA CYS A 388 -24.97 17.17 -7.43
C CYS A 388 -24.85 18.34 -6.44
N PHE A 389 -23.95 18.22 -5.45
CA PHE A 389 -23.66 19.28 -4.48
C PHE A 389 -22.54 20.23 -4.94
N GLN A 390 -21.96 20.00 -6.13
CA GLN A 390 -20.85 20.78 -6.68
C GLN A 390 -19.73 21.02 -5.65
N SER A 391 -19.32 19.94 -4.97
CA SER A 391 -18.35 20.00 -3.87
C SER A 391 -16.90 19.93 -4.33
N LEU A 392 -16.64 19.77 -5.64
CA LEU A 392 -15.31 19.68 -6.25
C LEU A 392 -14.82 21.03 -6.83
N PRO A 393 -13.52 21.18 -7.12
CA PRO A 393 -12.99 22.35 -7.82
C PRO A 393 -13.55 22.49 -9.24
N GLN A 394 -13.58 23.73 -9.76
CA GLN A 394 -14.18 24.05 -11.05
C GLN A 394 -13.67 23.18 -12.20
N ALA A 395 -12.36 22.98 -12.30
CA ALA A 395 -11.76 22.18 -13.36
C ALA A 395 -12.35 20.75 -13.42
N GLN A 396 -12.55 20.13 -12.25
CA GLN A 396 -13.14 18.80 -12.15
C GLN A 396 -14.64 18.80 -12.41
N LEU A 397 -15.37 19.81 -11.91
CA LEU A 397 -16.80 19.94 -12.21
C LEU A 397 -17.03 20.12 -13.71
N SER A 398 -16.23 20.94 -14.39
CA SER A 398 -16.34 21.21 -15.82
C SER A 398 -16.14 19.97 -16.70
N MET A 399 -15.38 18.96 -16.23
CA MET A 399 -15.20 17.70 -16.95
C MET A 399 -16.51 16.92 -17.10
N PHE A 400 -17.40 17.01 -16.11
CA PHE A 400 -18.65 16.23 -16.08
C PHE A 400 -19.91 17.08 -16.27
N LEU A 401 -19.85 18.38 -15.98
CA LEU A 401 -20.96 19.32 -16.05
C LEU A 401 -20.74 20.39 -17.13
N ALA A 402 -19.90 20.10 -18.14
CA ALA A 402 -19.67 21.00 -19.26
C ALA A 402 -21.00 21.53 -19.83
N GLY A 403 -21.04 22.84 -20.09
CA GLY A 403 -22.24 23.55 -20.58
C GLY A 403 -23.12 24.18 -19.50
N GLN A 404 -22.85 23.99 -18.21
CA GLN A 404 -23.51 24.74 -17.14
C GLN A 404 -22.86 26.11 -16.95
N GLU A 405 -23.63 27.19 -17.08
CA GLU A 405 -23.14 28.58 -17.00
C GLU A 405 -22.69 29.00 -15.58
N HIS A 406 -23.17 28.31 -14.56
CA HIS A 406 -22.93 28.66 -13.16
C HIS A 406 -22.59 27.42 -12.31
N LEU A 407 -21.29 27.09 -12.24
CA LEU A 407 -20.76 26.11 -11.31
C LEU A 407 -20.37 26.80 -10.00
N ALA A 408 -20.83 26.28 -8.88
CA ALA A 408 -20.42 26.69 -7.55
C ALA A 408 -19.00 26.20 -7.28
N THR A 409 -18.07 27.13 -7.10
CA THR A 409 -16.65 26.82 -6.90
C THR A 409 -16.24 26.86 -5.43
N THR A 410 -17.20 26.75 -4.52
CA THR A 410 -16.99 26.82 -3.06
C THR A 410 -17.15 25.47 -2.36
N GLY A 411 -16.98 24.38 -3.10
CA GLY A 411 -16.93 23.03 -2.56
C GLY A 411 -15.65 22.74 -1.77
N LEU A 412 -15.68 21.74 -0.89
CA LEU A 412 -14.58 21.40 0.02
C LEU A 412 -13.89 20.07 -0.32
N ASN A 413 -14.32 19.33 -1.34
CA ASN A 413 -13.56 18.22 -1.90
C ASN A 413 -12.40 18.74 -2.74
N VAL A 414 -11.24 18.10 -2.65
CA VAL A 414 -10.02 18.51 -3.40
C VAL A 414 -9.70 17.50 -4.50
N THR A 415 -9.64 16.22 -4.14
CA THR A 415 -9.37 15.11 -5.06
C THR A 415 -10.67 14.48 -5.52
N SER A 416 -10.71 14.04 -6.78
CA SER A 416 -11.86 13.28 -7.30
C SER A 416 -12.06 11.97 -6.52
N PRO A 417 -13.30 11.64 -6.12
CA PRO A 417 -13.61 10.32 -5.54
C PRO A 417 -13.24 9.15 -6.46
N LEU A 418 -13.14 9.39 -7.78
CA LEU A 418 -12.82 8.37 -8.75
C LEU A 418 -11.35 7.89 -8.71
N VAL A 419 -10.46 8.62 -8.02
CA VAL A 419 -9.07 8.16 -7.77
C VAL A 419 -8.91 7.54 -6.39
N GLN A 420 -10.01 7.33 -5.65
CA GLN A 420 -9.93 6.72 -4.34
C GLN A 420 -9.55 5.24 -4.45
N GLY A 421 -8.50 4.85 -3.69
CA GLY A 421 -7.85 3.54 -3.81
C GLY A 421 -6.62 3.56 -4.71
N VAL A 422 -6.34 4.67 -5.39
CA VAL A 422 -5.10 4.90 -6.13
C VAL A 422 -4.12 5.69 -5.27
N VAL A 423 -2.84 5.29 -5.31
CA VAL A 423 -1.76 5.99 -4.61
C VAL A 423 -1.32 7.20 -5.42
N LEU A 424 -1.78 8.41 -5.05
CA LEU A 424 -1.33 9.65 -5.68
C LEU A 424 0.01 10.13 -5.12
N SER A 425 0.92 10.51 -6.03
CA SER A 425 2.20 11.16 -5.74
C SER A 425 2.03 12.55 -5.11
N GLY A 426 3.13 13.10 -4.58
CA GLY A 426 3.14 14.46 -4.03
C GLY A 426 2.78 15.53 -5.07
N ILE A 427 3.27 15.35 -6.31
CA ILE A 427 3.05 16.25 -7.45
C ILE A 427 1.58 16.21 -7.87
N GLU A 428 0.98 15.02 -8.03
CA GLU A 428 -0.44 14.89 -8.39
C GLU A 428 -1.35 15.50 -7.33
N LYS A 429 -1.06 15.25 -6.04
CA LYS A 429 -1.80 15.87 -4.93
C LYS A 429 -1.68 17.39 -4.95
N GLU A 430 -0.53 17.94 -5.34
CA GLU A 430 -0.33 19.38 -5.50
C GLU A 430 -1.14 19.93 -6.68
N ALA A 431 -1.14 19.24 -7.82
CA ALA A 431 -1.93 19.63 -8.98
C ALA A 431 -3.43 19.76 -8.64
N TYR A 432 -3.99 18.82 -7.86
CA TYR A 432 -5.38 18.93 -7.38
C TYR A 432 -5.59 20.11 -6.43
N ARG A 433 -4.64 20.42 -5.54
CA ARG A 433 -4.73 21.59 -4.65
C ARG A 433 -4.70 22.89 -5.43
N LEU A 434 -3.82 23.02 -6.43
CA LEU A 434 -3.70 24.24 -7.22
C LEU A 434 -4.99 24.61 -7.97
N GLN A 435 -5.86 23.64 -8.27
CA GLN A 435 -7.19 23.91 -8.86
C GLN A 435 -8.09 24.76 -7.94
N LEU A 436 -7.85 24.77 -6.62
CA LEU A 436 -8.60 25.60 -5.66
C LEU A 436 -8.33 27.10 -5.83
N LEU A 437 -7.25 27.49 -6.51
CA LEU A 437 -6.95 28.90 -6.81
C LEU A 437 -8.03 29.55 -7.67
N ALA A 438 -8.80 28.76 -8.43
CA ALA A 438 -9.93 29.24 -9.21
C ALA A 438 -11.23 29.43 -8.38
N SER A 439 -11.22 29.11 -7.08
CA SER A 439 -12.40 29.29 -6.23
C SER A 439 -12.78 30.77 -6.11
N VAL A 440 -14.07 31.09 -6.09
CA VAL A 440 -14.52 32.46 -5.76
C VAL A 440 -14.32 32.79 -4.29
N ASP A 441 -14.22 31.79 -3.42
CA ASP A 441 -14.05 31.97 -1.97
C ASP A 441 -12.56 32.21 -1.63
N PRO A 442 -12.21 33.40 -1.07
CA PRO A 442 -10.83 33.74 -0.75
C PRO A 442 -10.21 32.83 0.32
N GLU A 443 -10.99 32.25 1.23
CA GLU A 443 -10.45 31.33 2.24
C GLU A 443 -10.06 29.98 1.63
N ILE A 444 -10.81 29.53 0.61
CA ILE A 444 -10.49 28.33 -0.16
C ILE A 444 -9.26 28.59 -1.05
N ARG A 445 -9.19 29.74 -1.72
CA ARG A 445 -8.01 30.13 -2.54
C ARG A 445 -6.72 30.23 -1.74
N ALA A 446 -6.80 30.55 -0.45
CA ALA A 446 -5.63 30.64 0.42
C ALA A 446 -5.07 29.26 0.81
N PHE A 447 -5.88 28.21 0.78
CA PHE A 447 -5.51 26.88 1.27
C PHE A 447 -4.29 26.27 0.55
N PRO A 448 -4.14 26.29 -0.79
CA PRO A 448 -2.98 25.71 -1.45
C PRO A 448 -1.65 26.26 -0.94
N GLN A 449 -1.55 27.59 -0.79
CA GLN A 449 -0.34 28.24 -0.31
C GLN A 449 -0.08 27.93 1.17
N ALA A 450 -1.11 28.05 2.02
CA ALA A 450 -1.00 27.70 3.43
C ALA A 450 -0.57 26.23 3.61
N ARG A 451 -1.14 25.33 2.81
CA ARG A 451 -0.82 23.91 2.85
C ARG A 451 0.61 23.64 2.38
N LYS A 452 1.07 24.31 1.32
CA LYS A 452 2.46 24.24 0.86
C LYS A 452 3.42 24.67 1.95
N GLN A 453 3.14 25.78 2.64
CA GLN A 453 3.94 26.26 3.78
C GLN A 453 3.93 25.27 4.95
N GLN A 454 2.77 24.78 5.37
CA GLN A 454 2.66 23.75 6.41
C GLN A 454 3.47 22.49 6.08
N LEU A 455 3.42 22.04 4.82
CA LEU A 455 4.19 20.88 4.36
C LEU A 455 5.69 21.17 4.35
N MET A 456 6.10 22.35 3.90
CA MET A 456 7.50 22.79 3.94
C MET A 456 8.02 22.88 5.37
N GLU A 457 7.29 23.52 6.28
CA GLU A 457 7.65 23.63 7.70
C GLU A 457 7.70 22.26 8.39
N LYS A 458 6.69 21.41 8.14
CA LYS A 458 6.67 20.05 8.67
C LYS A 458 7.85 19.25 8.17
N ASN A 459 8.16 19.32 6.88
CA ASN A 459 9.31 18.64 6.31
C ASN A 459 10.60 19.21 6.91
N TRP A 460 10.79 20.53 6.91
CA TRP A 460 12.00 21.18 7.41
C TRP A 460 12.29 20.84 8.87
N ARG A 461 11.31 21.00 9.76
CA ARG A 461 11.45 20.66 11.20
C ARG A 461 11.67 19.16 11.43
N SER A 462 11.18 18.30 10.54
CA SER A 462 11.41 16.85 10.66
C SER A 462 12.81 16.43 10.21
N PHE A 463 13.53 17.27 9.45
CA PHE A 463 14.83 16.95 8.84
C PHE A 463 16.03 17.64 9.47
N SER A 464 15.92 18.90 9.93
CA SER A 464 17.07 19.68 10.42
C SER A 464 17.71 19.09 11.68
N ASP A 465 16.95 18.32 12.45
CA ASP A 465 17.35 17.92 13.79
C ASP A 465 17.62 16.41 13.90
N GLN A 466 17.58 15.61 12.82
CA GLN A 466 17.71 14.15 12.98
C GLN A 466 19.15 13.79 13.39
N PRO A 467 19.38 13.20 14.57
CA PRO A 467 20.69 12.68 14.89
C PRO A 467 21.02 11.57 13.90
N VAL A 468 22.14 11.73 13.21
CA VAL A 468 22.65 10.73 12.26
C VAL A 468 23.01 9.42 12.97
N GLU A 469 23.21 9.46 14.30
CA GLU A 469 23.44 8.29 15.13
C GLU A 469 22.84 8.52 16.53
N ILE A 470 21.97 7.61 16.99
CA ILE A 470 21.32 7.66 18.31
C ILE A 470 22.02 6.62 19.17
N ASN A 471 22.59 7.02 20.31
CA ASN A 471 22.99 6.06 21.32
C ASN A 471 21.74 5.56 22.06
N TYR A 472 21.30 4.35 21.71
CA TYR A 472 20.06 3.78 22.23
C TYR A 472 20.10 3.48 23.73
N GLN A 473 21.29 3.20 24.29
CA GLN A 473 21.46 3.02 25.73
C GLN A 473 21.31 4.35 26.46
N ASP A 474 21.91 5.43 25.94
CA ASP A 474 21.76 6.77 26.53
C ASP A 474 20.32 7.25 26.44
N ALA A 475 19.64 7.03 25.31
CA ALA A 475 18.23 7.38 25.14
C ALA A 475 17.32 6.64 26.14
N LEU A 476 17.61 5.36 26.43
CA LEU A 476 16.91 4.61 27.46
C LEU A 476 17.25 5.12 28.86
N ALA A 477 18.52 5.40 29.15
CA ALA A 477 18.96 5.93 30.44
C ALA A 477 18.32 7.30 30.76
N GLU A 478 18.28 8.20 29.77
CA GLU A 478 17.57 9.49 29.87
C GLU A 478 16.08 9.27 30.15
N ALA A 479 15.41 8.39 29.40
CA ALA A 479 13.99 8.10 29.61
C ALA A 479 13.72 7.54 31.02
N CYS A 480 14.57 6.65 31.52
CA CYS A 480 14.46 6.06 32.85
C CYS A 480 14.81 7.02 33.99
N SER A 481 15.54 8.12 33.73
CA SER A 481 15.87 9.12 34.75
C SER A 481 14.62 9.80 35.34
N SER A 482 13.55 9.91 34.54
CA SER A 482 12.25 10.44 34.97
C SER A 482 11.57 9.58 36.05
N LEU A 483 11.93 8.30 36.17
CA LEU A 483 11.35 7.40 37.17
C LEU A 483 11.94 7.59 38.56
N GLY A 484 13.02 8.38 38.72
CA GLY A 484 13.70 8.54 40.02
C GLY A 484 14.38 7.26 40.51
N LEU A 485 14.56 6.28 39.62
CA LEU A 485 15.07 4.94 39.93
C LEU A 485 16.56 4.77 39.56
N THR A 486 17.23 5.81 39.08
CA THR A 486 18.58 5.74 38.50
C THR A 486 19.70 5.36 39.47
N GLU A 487 19.56 5.61 40.78
CA GLU A 487 20.55 5.17 41.76
C GLU A 487 20.49 3.65 42.04
N ASN A 488 19.35 3.00 41.76
CA ASN A 488 19.11 1.59 42.09
C ASN A 488 18.93 0.68 40.86
N LEU A 489 18.62 1.23 39.68
CA LEU A 489 18.52 0.47 38.44
C LEU A 489 19.91 0.11 37.92
N ALA A 490 20.19 -1.18 37.77
CA ALA A 490 21.40 -1.63 37.09
C ALA A 490 21.29 -1.30 35.59
N LEU A 491 21.87 -0.17 35.19
CA LEU A 491 22.20 0.17 33.81
C LEU A 491 23.65 -0.24 33.53
N PRO A 492 23.99 -0.66 32.30
CA PRO A 492 23.17 -0.65 31.08
C PRO A 492 22.18 -1.83 30.97
N PHE A 493 21.10 -1.66 30.17
CA PHE A 493 20.20 -2.76 29.84
C PHE A 493 20.92 -3.75 28.92
N ASP A 494 21.06 -4.99 29.36
CA ASP A 494 21.59 -6.08 28.54
C ASP A 494 20.44 -6.97 28.04
N GLY A 495 19.97 -6.71 26.83
CA GLY A 495 18.95 -7.51 26.16
C GLY A 495 19.45 -8.86 25.63
N SER A 496 20.76 -9.15 25.74
CA SER A 496 21.31 -10.46 25.38
C SER A 496 21.07 -11.52 26.46
N LEU A 497 20.89 -11.10 27.71
CA LEU A 497 20.60 -12.03 28.81
C LEU A 497 19.28 -12.77 28.56
N PRO A 498 19.19 -14.06 28.91
CA PRO A 498 17.92 -14.75 28.88
C PRO A 498 16.97 -14.14 29.92
N CYS A 499 15.70 -13.98 29.55
CA CYS A 499 14.65 -13.77 30.52
C CYS A 499 14.44 -15.11 31.25
N SER A 500 14.54 -15.13 32.58
CA SER A 500 14.24 -16.34 33.35
C SER A 500 12.80 -16.76 33.01
N ARG A 501 12.65 -17.85 32.25
CA ARG A 501 11.36 -18.52 32.12
C ARG A 501 10.98 -18.91 33.52
N GLU A 502 9.91 -18.33 34.05
CA GLU A 502 9.37 -18.84 35.30
C GLU A 502 9.07 -20.31 35.04
N ASP A 503 9.56 -21.19 35.92
CA ASP A 503 9.31 -22.63 35.89
C ASP A 503 7.81 -22.85 36.14
N VAL A 504 6.99 -22.45 35.18
CA VAL A 504 5.57 -22.76 35.14
C VAL A 504 5.52 -24.20 34.66
N LEU A 505 5.77 -25.10 35.60
CA LEU A 505 5.35 -26.48 35.53
C LEU A 505 3.87 -26.48 35.10
N ASP A 506 3.59 -27.13 33.96
CA ASP A 506 2.28 -27.56 33.46
C ASP A 506 1.37 -26.67 32.58
N SER A 507 1.65 -25.39 32.27
CA SER A 507 0.78 -24.65 31.30
C SER A 507 1.42 -24.49 29.92
N SER A 508 0.99 -25.28 28.93
CA SER A 508 1.37 -25.03 27.52
C SER A 508 0.64 -23.78 26.99
N ILE A 509 1.21 -23.13 25.97
CA ILE A 509 0.55 -22.02 25.28
C ILE A 509 -0.76 -22.48 24.65
N ASP A 510 -0.81 -23.74 24.18
CA ASP A 510 -2.03 -24.34 23.64
C ASP A 510 -3.15 -24.37 24.67
N THR A 511 -2.83 -24.72 25.94
CA THR A 511 -3.81 -24.68 27.04
C THR A 511 -4.30 -23.25 27.28
N ALA A 512 -3.41 -22.26 27.31
CA ALA A 512 -3.80 -20.86 27.50
C ALA A 512 -4.69 -20.33 26.37
N LEU A 513 -4.42 -20.73 25.12
CA LEU A 513 -5.27 -20.39 23.97
C LEU A 513 -6.63 -21.08 24.05
N GLN A 514 -6.68 -22.34 24.44
CA GLN A 514 -7.94 -23.09 24.61
C GLN A 514 -8.81 -22.49 25.72
N GLU A 515 -8.21 -22.15 26.87
CA GLU A 515 -8.90 -21.49 27.98
C GLU A 515 -9.45 -20.12 27.57
N ALA A 516 -8.63 -19.30 26.88
CA ALA A 516 -9.07 -18.00 26.39
C ALA A 516 -10.17 -18.12 25.35
N ALA A 517 -10.07 -19.07 24.41
CA ALA A 517 -11.11 -19.33 23.42
C ALA A 517 -12.44 -19.74 24.08
N TYR A 518 -12.38 -20.59 25.11
CA TYR A 518 -13.55 -21.01 25.89
C TYR A 518 -14.20 -19.84 26.63
N GLU A 519 -13.42 -19.00 27.33
CA GLU A 519 -13.98 -17.84 28.04
C GLU A 519 -14.52 -16.77 27.08
N LEU A 520 -13.88 -16.57 25.92
CA LEU A 520 -14.41 -15.70 24.87
C LEU A 520 -15.72 -16.23 24.30
N GLU A 521 -15.83 -17.54 24.05
CA GLU A 521 -17.06 -18.18 23.59
C GLU A 521 -18.19 -18.01 24.62
N LYS A 522 -17.90 -18.23 25.90
CA LYS A 522 -18.86 -18.05 27.00
C LYS A 522 -19.32 -16.59 27.12
N LEU A 523 -18.42 -15.63 26.96
CA LEU A 523 -18.73 -14.21 27.03
C LEU A 523 -19.55 -13.73 25.83
N THR A 524 -19.25 -14.24 24.63
CA THR A 524 -19.78 -13.69 23.38
C THR A 524 -20.85 -14.55 22.71
N GLY A 525 -21.04 -15.78 23.18
CA GLY A 525 -21.93 -16.77 22.58
C GLY A 525 -21.50 -17.23 21.18
N SER A 526 -20.23 -17.02 20.80
CA SER A 526 -19.71 -17.39 19.48
C SER A 526 -18.27 -17.87 19.60
N THR A 527 -17.97 -19.01 18.97
CA THR A 527 -16.62 -19.57 18.89
C THR A 527 -15.66 -18.57 18.24
N VAL A 528 -14.53 -18.33 18.91
CA VAL A 528 -13.46 -17.44 18.43
C VAL A 528 -12.26 -18.28 18.08
N PRO A 529 -11.94 -18.49 16.79
CA PRO A 529 -10.71 -19.19 16.44
C PRO A 529 -9.51 -18.31 16.79
N LEU A 530 -8.75 -18.71 17.81
CA LEU A 530 -7.48 -18.11 18.15
C LEU A 530 -6.33 -18.82 17.42
N SER A 531 -5.28 -18.06 17.10
CA SER A 531 -4.10 -18.51 16.38
C SER A 531 -2.85 -18.43 17.26
N MET A 532 -1.93 -19.37 17.04
CA MET A 532 -0.60 -19.34 17.66
C MET A 532 0.21 -18.13 17.18
N PRO A 533 1.04 -17.54 18.05
CA PRO A 533 2.08 -16.60 17.61
C PRO A 533 3.02 -17.21 16.57
N PHE A 534 3.44 -16.41 15.60
CA PHE A 534 4.40 -16.79 14.56
C PHE A 534 5.84 -16.59 15.06
N GLY A 535 6.73 -17.52 14.73
CA GLY A 535 8.15 -17.46 15.11
C GLY A 535 8.48 -18.21 16.41
N SER A 536 9.48 -17.73 17.15
CA SER A 536 10.09 -18.50 18.23
C SER A 536 9.92 -17.85 19.60
N PHE A 537 9.44 -18.63 20.56
CA PHE A 537 9.41 -18.23 21.97
C PHE A 537 10.80 -18.08 22.59
N ALA A 538 11.86 -18.55 21.91
CA ALA A 538 13.25 -18.31 22.31
C ALA A 538 13.80 -16.97 21.80
N ALA A 539 13.09 -16.31 20.87
CA ALA A 539 13.48 -15.00 20.36
C ALA A 539 13.48 -13.93 21.46
N ARG A 540 14.30 -12.90 21.26
CA ARG A 540 14.41 -11.75 22.19
C ARG A 540 13.56 -10.56 21.76
N LEU A 541 13.06 -10.55 20.53
CA LEU A 541 12.30 -9.46 19.96
C LEU A 541 10.87 -9.89 19.64
N GLY A 542 9.90 -9.17 20.18
CA GLY A 542 8.47 -9.42 19.99
C GLY A 542 7.81 -8.30 19.19
N ILE A 543 6.81 -8.63 18.37
CA ILE A 543 6.05 -7.65 17.59
C ILE A 543 4.56 -7.94 17.73
N ILE A 544 3.82 -7.02 18.34
CA ILE A 544 2.37 -7.12 18.51
C ILE A 544 1.67 -6.26 17.45
N LEU A 545 0.93 -6.92 16.56
CA LEU A 545 0.22 -6.27 15.47
C LEU A 545 -1.12 -5.73 15.96
N ASP A 546 -1.49 -4.53 15.51
CA ASP A 546 -2.80 -3.95 15.81
C ASP A 546 -3.87 -4.51 14.84
N HIS A 547 -4.06 -3.91 13.66
CA HIS A 547 -5.12 -4.31 12.72
C HIS A 547 -4.62 -4.67 11.31
N ASP A 548 -3.31 -4.72 11.08
CA ASP A 548 -2.81 -4.97 9.73
C ASP A 548 -3.19 -6.37 9.27
N LEU A 549 -4.13 -6.41 8.33
CA LEU A 549 -4.49 -7.59 7.56
C LEU A 549 -3.28 -7.97 6.72
N LEU A 550 -2.46 -8.88 7.24
CA LEU A 550 -1.49 -9.60 6.45
C LEU A 550 -2.24 -10.46 5.44
N ARG A 551 -2.49 -9.88 4.27
CA ARG A 551 -2.84 -10.66 3.08
C ARG A 551 -1.55 -11.30 2.61
N ASN A 552 -1.26 -12.52 3.07
CA ASN A 552 -0.52 -13.60 2.40
C ASN A 552 -0.40 -14.80 3.36
N ASP A 553 -0.05 -15.97 2.82
CA ASP A 553 -0.30 -17.36 3.29
C ASP A 553 -0.34 -17.72 4.79
N GLU A 554 -1.12 -18.77 5.07
CA GLU A 554 -1.75 -19.21 6.33
C GLU A 554 -0.89 -19.43 7.59
N SER A 555 0.39 -19.05 7.67
CA SER A 555 1.21 -19.50 8.82
C SER A 555 2.53 -18.77 9.10
N ASP A 556 2.75 -17.55 8.59
CA ASP A 556 4.10 -16.98 8.63
C ASP A 556 4.18 -15.48 8.98
N ILE A 557 5.39 -15.04 9.33
CA ILE A 557 5.78 -13.66 9.61
C ILE A 557 5.39 -12.77 8.40
N PRO A 558 4.87 -11.53 8.63
CA PRO A 558 4.62 -10.56 7.56
C PRO A 558 5.75 -10.47 6.54
N THR A 559 5.44 -10.50 5.24
CA THR A 559 6.43 -10.34 4.15
C THR A 559 7.32 -9.11 4.35
N ALA A 560 6.72 -8.01 4.84
CA ALA A 560 7.42 -6.78 5.17
C ALA A 560 8.58 -6.99 6.15
N LEU A 561 8.31 -7.79 7.18
CA LEU A 561 9.28 -8.09 8.21
C LEU A 561 10.33 -9.08 7.68
N LYS A 562 9.91 -10.07 6.86
CA LYS A 562 10.83 -11.02 6.23
C LYS A 562 11.87 -10.35 5.34
N GLU A 563 11.44 -9.44 4.47
CA GLU A 563 12.35 -8.75 3.55
C GLU A 563 13.40 -7.92 4.28
N ILE A 564 13.06 -7.38 5.45
CA ILE A 564 14.01 -6.66 6.31
C ILE A 564 14.83 -7.60 7.22
N GLY A 565 14.68 -8.92 7.12
CA GLY A 565 15.51 -9.91 7.79
C GLY A 565 14.89 -10.60 9.00
N PHE A 566 13.61 -10.36 9.33
CA PHE A 566 12.94 -11.13 10.38
C PHE A 566 12.60 -12.53 9.90
N HIS A 567 12.80 -13.53 10.74
CA HIS A 567 12.47 -14.92 10.48
C HIS A 567 12.12 -15.65 11.78
N ASN A 568 11.65 -16.90 11.66
CA ASN A 568 11.06 -17.63 12.78
C ASN A 568 12.00 -17.80 13.99
N GLU A 569 13.32 -17.69 13.81
CA GLU A 569 14.28 -17.86 14.91
C GLU A 569 14.57 -16.56 15.67
N ASN A 570 14.39 -15.40 15.03
CA ASN A 570 14.87 -14.12 15.56
C ASN A 570 13.75 -13.17 16.05
N CYS A 571 12.49 -13.52 15.82
CA CYS A 571 11.34 -12.80 16.37
C CYS A 571 10.16 -13.70 16.76
N LEU A 572 9.27 -13.14 17.57
CA LEU A 572 7.92 -13.66 17.83
C LEU A 572 6.90 -12.58 17.42
N VAL A 573 5.93 -12.92 16.56
CA VAL A 573 4.96 -11.97 15.99
C VAL A 573 3.54 -12.49 16.18
N TRP A 574 2.62 -11.64 16.64
CA TRP A 574 1.21 -12.01 16.76
C TRP A 574 0.29 -10.78 16.77
N PRO A 575 -0.99 -10.90 16.39
CA PRO A 575 -1.95 -9.81 16.53
C PRO A 575 -2.43 -9.67 17.97
N PHE A 576 -2.75 -8.45 18.40
CA PHE A 576 -3.15 -8.14 19.79
C PHE A 576 -4.33 -8.97 20.29
N ASN A 577 -5.21 -9.42 19.40
CA ASN A 577 -6.39 -10.22 19.73
C ASN A 577 -6.21 -11.72 19.44
N LEU A 578 -5.07 -12.14 18.88
CA LEU A 578 -4.77 -13.54 18.50
C LEU A 578 -5.84 -14.19 17.63
N GLN A 579 -6.72 -13.43 16.96
CA GLN A 579 -7.79 -13.98 16.15
C GLN A 579 -7.26 -14.43 14.79
N ASN A 580 -7.76 -15.56 14.30
CA ASN A 580 -7.46 -16.01 12.95
C ASN A 580 -8.09 -15.03 11.92
N HIS A 581 -7.25 -14.17 11.34
CA HIS A 581 -7.66 -13.14 10.39
C HIS A 581 -8.17 -13.70 9.04
N TYR A 582 -7.92 -14.97 8.72
CA TYR A 582 -8.46 -15.62 7.52
C TYR A 582 -9.95 -15.97 7.68
N LEU A 583 -10.40 -16.21 8.91
CA LEU A 583 -11.79 -16.57 9.23
C LEU A 583 -12.65 -15.35 9.61
N ALA A 584 -12.02 -14.27 10.07
CA ALA A 584 -12.69 -13.03 10.40
C ALA A 584 -12.81 -12.13 9.15
N SER A 585 -14.03 -11.88 8.67
CA SER A 585 -14.26 -10.74 7.78
C SER A 585 -13.75 -9.46 8.47
N SER A 586 -13.23 -8.47 7.75
CA SER A 586 -12.80 -7.18 8.35
C SER A 586 -13.84 -6.50 9.27
N SER A 587 -15.12 -6.88 9.15
CA SER A 587 -16.25 -6.48 10.01
C SER A 587 -16.36 -7.22 11.34
N GLN A 588 -15.58 -8.28 11.57
CA GLN A 588 -15.57 -9.18 12.73
C GLN A 588 -14.30 -9.07 13.57
N ILE A 589 -13.32 -8.23 13.19
CA ILE A 589 -12.15 -7.95 14.04
C ILE A 589 -12.69 -7.37 15.35
N ARG A 590 -12.61 -8.17 16.42
CA ARG A 590 -13.20 -7.78 17.71
C ARG A 590 -12.30 -6.77 18.40
N HIS A 591 -12.92 -5.70 18.91
CA HIS A 591 -12.24 -4.68 19.71
C HIS A 591 -12.10 -5.14 21.17
N LEU A 592 -11.17 -4.53 21.90
CA LEU A 592 -11.02 -4.63 23.36
C LEU A 592 -12.23 -3.97 24.07
N GLY A 593 -13.42 -4.56 23.90
CA GLY A 593 -14.62 -4.24 24.67
C GLY A 593 -14.65 -5.08 25.94
N SER A 594 -15.75 -5.79 26.18
CA SER A 594 -15.87 -6.74 27.30
C SER A 594 -14.83 -7.89 27.28
N GLU A 595 -14.21 -8.15 26.13
CA GLU A 595 -13.19 -9.20 25.94
C GLU A 595 -11.78 -8.79 26.40
N ALA A 596 -11.58 -7.50 26.73
CA ALA A 596 -10.25 -6.93 26.93
C ALA A 596 -9.42 -7.64 28.00
N ASP A 597 -10.05 -8.05 29.10
CA ASP A 597 -9.34 -8.68 30.21
C ASP A 597 -8.85 -10.09 29.87
N ILE A 598 -9.64 -10.86 29.11
CA ILE A 598 -9.28 -12.20 28.64
C ILE A 598 -8.09 -12.11 27.68
N LEU A 599 -8.20 -11.22 26.68
CA LEU A 599 -7.14 -11.02 25.69
C LEU A 599 -5.86 -10.45 26.30
N ARG A 600 -5.99 -9.53 27.27
CA ARG A 600 -4.83 -8.98 28.01
C ARG A 600 -4.12 -10.09 28.80
N SER A 601 -4.88 -10.91 29.53
CA SER A 601 -4.32 -12.05 30.28
C SER A 601 -3.55 -13.01 29.37
N LEU A 602 -4.13 -13.35 28.21
CA LEU A 602 -3.50 -14.22 27.22
C LEU A 602 -2.20 -13.62 26.65
N ASN A 603 -2.19 -12.33 26.30
CA ASN A 603 -0.99 -11.65 25.82
C ASN A 603 0.12 -11.65 26.88
N HIS A 604 -0.20 -11.36 28.15
CA HIS A 604 0.79 -11.45 29.23
C HIS A 604 1.34 -12.87 29.38
N LYS A 605 0.49 -13.90 29.25
CA LYS A 605 0.93 -15.29 29.33
C LYS A 605 1.92 -15.65 28.21
N ILE A 606 1.65 -15.23 26.97
CA ILE A 606 2.57 -15.40 25.84
C ILE A 606 3.91 -14.73 26.12
N ILE A 607 3.88 -13.49 26.62
CA ILE A 607 5.08 -12.71 26.93
C ILE A 607 5.89 -13.39 28.05
N GLU A 608 5.24 -13.86 29.12
CA GLU A 608 5.94 -14.50 30.24
C GLU A 608 6.53 -15.88 29.88
N LEU A 609 5.91 -16.63 28.98
CA LEU A 609 6.45 -17.91 28.48
C LEU A 609 7.56 -17.74 27.42
N SER A 610 7.82 -16.51 26.99
CA SER A 610 8.79 -16.16 25.95
C SER A 610 10.07 -15.54 26.53
N ASN A 611 11.16 -15.64 25.77
CA ASN A 611 12.44 -15.00 26.06
C ASN A 611 12.52 -13.53 25.59
N LEU A 612 11.36 -12.90 25.35
CA LEU A 612 11.28 -11.54 24.83
C LEU A 612 11.90 -10.53 25.81
N ARG A 613 12.71 -9.62 25.27
CA ARG A 613 13.42 -8.54 25.98
C ARG A 613 13.00 -7.16 25.48
N VAL A 614 12.73 -7.02 24.19
CA VAL A 614 12.13 -5.81 23.60
C VAL A 614 10.90 -6.19 22.79
N ILE A 615 9.78 -5.49 23.02
CA ILE A 615 8.50 -5.73 22.37
C ILE A 615 8.05 -4.46 21.66
N ILE A 616 7.87 -4.53 20.34
CA ILE A 616 7.34 -3.44 19.52
C ILE A 616 5.82 -3.55 19.48
N LEU A 617 5.13 -2.47 19.83
CA LEU A 617 3.67 -2.36 19.81
C LEU A 617 3.26 -1.55 18.57
N CYS A 618 2.50 -2.17 17.67
CA CYS A 618 2.17 -1.59 16.36
C CYS A 618 0.82 -0.83 16.36
N GLY A 619 0.52 -0.06 17.41
CA GLY A 619 -0.71 0.73 17.52
C GLY A 619 -1.36 0.70 18.90
N ASP A 620 -2.49 1.39 19.03
CA ASP A 620 -3.15 1.63 20.33
C ASP A 620 -3.77 0.37 20.92
N ASN A 621 -4.27 -0.57 20.10
CA ASN A 621 -4.82 -1.82 20.64
C ASN A 621 -3.72 -2.77 21.12
N ALA A 622 -2.57 -2.78 20.43
CA ALA A 622 -1.39 -3.52 20.87
C ALA A 622 -0.85 -2.98 22.20
N GLU A 623 -0.91 -1.67 22.42
CA GLU A 623 -0.62 -1.08 23.73
C GLU A 623 -1.65 -1.48 24.78
N ALA A 624 -2.95 -1.28 24.50
CA ALA A 624 -4.02 -1.53 25.45
C ALA A 624 -4.10 -3.00 25.91
N CYS A 625 -3.62 -3.96 25.10
CA CYS A 625 -3.58 -5.39 25.45
C CYS A 625 -2.38 -5.81 26.31
N ILE A 626 -1.42 -4.92 26.58
CA ILE A 626 -0.27 -5.20 27.46
C ILE A 626 -0.19 -4.32 28.71
N LEU A 627 -1.01 -3.26 28.82
CA LEU A 627 -0.98 -2.36 29.97
C LEU A 627 -1.31 -3.11 31.26
N SER A 628 -0.36 -3.14 32.19
CA SER A 628 -0.53 -3.68 33.54
C SER A 628 0.07 -2.75 34.59
N PRO A 629 -0.32 -2.86 35.88
CA PRO A 629 0.25 -2.06 36.96
C PRO A 629 1.76 -2.26 37.19
N GLU A 630 2.34 -3.34 36.65
CA GLU A 630 3.77 -3.66 36.76
C GLU A 630 4.64 -2.91 35.74
N LEU A 631 4.01 -2.25 34.77
CA LEU A 631 4.69 -1.50 33.72
C LEU A 631 4.86 -0.03 34.12
N HIS A 632 6.10 0.44 34.08
CA HIS A 632 6.42 1.84 34.33
C HIS A 632 6.48 2.61 33.00
N PRO A 633 5.63 3.63 32.79
CA PRO A 633 5.65 4.42 31.57
C PRO A 633 6.91 5.29 31.50
N ILE A 634 7.53 5.35 30.32
CA ILE A 634 8.67 6.20 29.99
C ILE A 634 8.52 6.74 28.57
N ASP A 635 9.16 7.87 28.27
CA ASP A 635 9.21 8.42 26.91
C ASP A 635 10.63 8.31 26.36
N ILE A 636 10.85 7.35 25.45
CA ILE A 636 12.15 7.16 24.80
C ILE A 636 12.21 8.07 23.58
N LYS A 637 13.23 8.94 23.51
CA LYS A 637 13.47 9.78 22.34
C LYS A 637 14.43 9.09 21.39
N LEU A 638 13.94 8.65 20.24
CA LEU A 638 14.78 8.13 19.16
C LEU A 638 14.93 9.21 18.09
N GLY A 639 15.98 10.02 18.23
CA GLY A 639 16.13 11.24 17.46
C GLY A 639 15.10 12.28 17.91
N ASN A 640 14.36 12.86 16.98
CA ASN A 640 13.30 13.82 17.30
C ASN A 640 11.93 13.18 17.52
N TYR A 641 11.87 11.85 17.55
CA TYR A 641 10.62 11.13 17.69
C TYR A 641 10.53 10.62 19.13
N PRO A 642 9.61 11.17 19.94
CA PRO A 642 9.26 10.58 21.21
C PRO A 642 8.44 9.31 20.97
N TYR A 643 8.78 8.24 21.68
CA TYR A 643 8.06 6.99 21.70
C TYR A 643 7.53 6.76 23.10
N ARG A 644 6.20 6.72 23.19
CA ARG A 644 5.55 6.22 24.40
C ARG A 644 5.98 4.77 24.60
N SER A 645 6.59 4.51 25.72
CA SER A 645 7.25 3.24 26.01
C SER A 645 6.99 2.84 27.46
N PHE A 646 7.28 1.59 27.78
CA PHE A 646 7.10 1.06 29.12
C PHE A 646 8.27 0.14 29.47
N VAL A 647 8.63 0.08 30.75
CA VAL A 647 9.63 -0.86 31.26
C VAL A 647 9.01 -1.76 32.32
N GLN A 648 9.32 -3.05 32.24
CA GLN A 648 9.03 -4.02 33.29
C GLN A 648 10.29 -4.19 34.14
N ILE A 649 10.22 -3.87 35.43
CA ILE A 649 11.36 -3.92 36.36
C ILE A 649 11.19 -5.11 37.29
N LYS A 650 12.25 -5.93 37.43
CA LYS A 650 12.32 -7.04 38.38
C LYS A 650 13.69 -7.01 39.06
N ASP A 651 13.72 -7.13 40.39
CA ASP A 651 14.95 -7.12 41.21
C ASP A 651 15.87 -5.92 40.91
N SER A 652 15.28 -4.73 40.75
CA SER A 652 15.97 -3.48 40.38
C SER A 652 16.72 -3.55 39.04
N ARG A 653 16.27 -4.41 38.12
CA ARG A 653 16.79 -4.50 36.74
C ARG A 653 15.64 -4.42 35.74
N ILE A 654 15.91 -3.82 34.58
CA ILE A 654 14.95 -3.81 33.47
C ILE A 654 14.87 -5.22 32.88
N LYS A 655 13.75 -5.90 33.12
CA LYS A 655 13.44 -7.22 32.57
C LYS A 655 13.09 -7.09 31.09
N ARG A 656 12.14 -6.21 30.74
CA ARG A 656 11.65 -6.00 29.37
C ARG A 656 11.38 -4.52 29.06
N ILE A 657 11.50 -4.17 27.79
CA ILE A 657 11.15 -2.85 27.24
C ILE A 657 10.01 -3.04 26.23
N TYR A 658 9.00 -2.18 26.33
CA TYR A 658 7.87 -2.11 25.41
C TYR A 658 7.94 -0.76 24.71
N ILE A 659 8.00 -0.73 23.39
CA ILE A 659 8.07 0.51 22.61
C ILE A 659 6.86 0.59 21.68
N ASN A 660 6.02 1.61 21.86
CA ASN A 660 4.90 1.84 20.96
C ASN A 660 5.35 2.65 19.75
N ALA A 661 5.38 2.01 18.59
CA ALA A 661 5.73 2.67 17.33
C ALA A 661 4.61 3.62 16.84
N SER A 662 3.39 3.47 17.38
CA SER A 662 2.17 4.20 17.04
C SER A 662 1.79 4.13 15.56
N VAL A 663 2.30 3.12 14.85
CA VAL A 663 2.11 2.91 13.42
C VAL A 663 2.01 1.41 13.12
N ALA A 664 1.27 1.08 12.08
CA ALA A 664 1.06 -0.31 11.67
C ALA A 664 2.28 -0.85 10.88
N VAL A 665 2.46 -2.17 10.76
CA VAL A 665 3.57 -2.78 10.00
C VAL A 665 3.53 -2.39 8.51
N SER A 666 2.34 -2.22 7.94
CA SER A 666 2.11 -1.71 6.59
C SER A 666 2.69 -0.31 6.38
N SER A 667 2.99 0.41 7.46
CA SER A 667 3.71 1.68 7.40
C SER A 667 5.12 1.55 6.83
N LEU A 668 5.73 0.35 6.87
CA LEU A 668 6.97 0.06 6.15
C LEU A 668 6.83 0.34 4.65
N TYR A 669 5.67 0.00 4.07
CA TYR A 669 5.31 0.25 2.67
C TYR A 669 4.58 1.57 2.43
N SER A 670 4.22 2.29 3.49
CA SER A 670 3.39 3.50 3.37
C SER A 670 4.12 4.60 2.62
N VAL A 671 3.37 5.34 1.80
CA VAL A 671 3.82 6.61 1.21
C VAL A 671 4.12 7.67 2.27
N ASN A 672 3.65 7.48 3.50
CA ASN A 672 3.99 8.36 4.61
C ASN A 672 5.38 8.02 5.15
N TRP A 673 6.37 8.72 4.60
CA TRP A 673 7.78 8.54 4.96
C TRP A 673 8.04 8.65 6.47
N ASN A 674 7.28 9.50 7.17
CA ASN A 674 7.45 9.71 8.62
C ASN A 674 7.02 8.46 9.41
N GLU A 675 5.93 7.82 9.01
CA GLU A 675 5.45 6.59 9.67
C GLU A 675 6.42 5.44 9.42
N SER A 676 6.89 5.29 8.17
CA SER A 676 7.92 4.31 7.81
C SER A 676 9.21 4.52 8.62
N LEU A 677 9.66 5.78 8.76
CA LEU A 677 10.82 6.11 9.59
C LEU A 677 10.59 5.77 11.07
N ARG A 678 9.43 6.15 11.63
CA ARG A 678 9.15 5.88 13.04
C ARG A 678 9.19 4.38 13.32
N PHE A 679 8.64 3.56 12.43
CA PHE A 679 8.72 2.12 12.56
C PHE A 679 10.15 1.59 12.41
N ALA A 680 10.89 2.06 11.41
CA ALA A 680 12.28 1.67 11.18
C ALA A 680 13.21 2.02 12.36
N LEU A 681 13.00 3.17 13.02
CA LEU A 681 13.74 3.55 14.23
C LEU A 681 13.39 2.66 15.42
N ALA A 682 12.12 2.30 15.61
CA ALA A 682 11.72 1.35 16.64
C ALA A 682 12.34 -0.04 16.41
N ILE A 683 12.37 -0.52 15.17
CA ILE A 683 13.07 -1.76 14.80
C ILE A 683 14.56 -1.63 15.08
N LYS A 684 15.22 -0.55 14.63
CA LYS A 684 16.66 -0.35 14.86
C LYS A 684 17.00 -0.29 16.35
N PHE A 685 16.19 0.41 17.14
CA PHE A 685 16.31 0.42 18.59
C PHE A 685 16.20 -1.01 19.14
N ALA A 686 15.13 -1.73 18.81
CA ALA A 686 14.92 -3.07 19.33
C ALA A 686 16.06 -4.03 18.98
N THR A 687 16.52 -4.03 17.72
CA THR A 687 17.57 -4.94 17.25
C THR A 687 18.93 -4.65 17.88
N GLN A 688 19.25 -3.39 18.12
CA GLN A 688 20.47 -3.00 18.83
C GLN A 688 20.39 -3.42 20.31
N MET A 689 19.26 -3.17 20.96
CA MET A 689 19.07 -3.49 22.38
C MET A 689 19.03 -5.01 22.65
N THR A 690 18.63 -5.83 21.68
CA THR A 690 18.59 -7.31 21.80
C THR A 690 19.76 -8.03 21.14
N SER A 691 20.67 -7.29 20.50
CA SER A 691 21.73 -7.82 19.64
C SER A 691 21.19 -8.76 18.56
N THR A 692 20.05 -8.41 17.95
CA THR A 692 19.47 -9.15 16.82
C THR A 692 20.09 -8.64 15.52
N TYR A 693 20.99 -9.44 14.94
CA TYR A 693 21.73 -9.08 13.74
C TYR A 693 20.94 -9.31 12.44
N LYS A 694 21.51 -8.85 11.32
CA LYS A 694 20.98 -9.06 9.94
C LYS A 694 19.60 -8.46 9.67
N ILE A 695 19.12 -7.57 10.54
CA ILE A 695 17.92 -6.78 10.27
C ILE A 695 18.31 -5.51 9.51
N ARG A 696 17.53 -5.15 8.49
CA ARG A 696 17.68 -3.96 7.63
C ARG A 696 16.51 -3.00 7.84
N PRO A 697 16.46 -2.22 8.95
CA PRO A 697 15.28 -1.45 9.33
C PRO A 697 14.85 -0.41 8.30
N PHE A 698 15.80 0.11 7.51
CA PHE A 698 15.58 1.18 6.54
C PHE A 698 15.47 0.70 5.08
N LEU A 699 15.28 -0.60 4.82
CA LEU A 699 15.24 -1.17 3.47
C LEU A 699 14.18 -0.47 2.59
N TYR A 700 12.93 -0.44 3.04
CA TYR A 700 11.83 0.16 2.27
C TYR A 700 11.99 1.66 2.06
N ARG A 701 12.53 2.38 3.06
CA ARG A 701 12.86 3.80 2.90
C ARG A 701 13.91 4.01 1.82
N SER A 702 14.94 3.16 1.78
CA SER A 702 16.00 3.23 0.78
C SER A 702 15.46 2.91 -0.61
N ARG A 703 14.61 1.89 -0.75
CA ARG A 703 13.90 1.57 -2.00
C ARG A 703 13.02 2.73 -2.48
N ARG A 704 12.30 3.39 -1.57
CA ARG A 704 11.46 4.55 -1.91
C ARG A 704 12.30 5.74 -2.40
N ALA A 705 13.37 6.06 -1.70
CA ALA A 705 14.30 7.11 -2.12
C ALA A 705 14.89 6.82 -3.51
N LEU A 706 15.33 5.57 -3.73
CA LEU A 706 15.79 5.08 -5.04
C LEU A 706 14.74 5.29 -6.13
N LEU A 707 13.49 4.87 -5.88
CA LEU A 707 12.39 5.07 -6.83
C LEU A 707 12.18 6.56 -7.15
N ASP A 708 12.18 7.42 -6.13
CA ASP A 708 12.00 8.86 -6.31
C ASP A 708 13.16 9.50 -7.11
N ILE A 709 14.41 9.05 -6.89
CA ILE A 709 15.60 9.47 -7.68
C ILE A 709 15.46 9.04 -9.14
N VAL A 710 15.04 7.80 -9.39
CA VAL A 710 14.87 7.25 -10.74
C VAL A 710 13.77 8.02 -11.49
N ILE A 711 12.62 8.24 -10.87
CA ILE A 711 11.53 9.02 -11.44
C ILE A 711 11.99 10.44 -11.78
N ALA A 712 12.72 11.08 -10.86
CA ALA A 712 13.29 12.41 -11.11
C ALA A 712 14.25 12.43 -12.30
N SER A 713 15.12 11.43 -12.41
CA SER A 713 16.07 11.34 -13.53
C SER A 713 15.35 11.17 -14.85
N PHE A 714 14.26 10.41 -14.85
CA PHE A 714 13.44 10.22 -16.04
C PHE A 714 12.77 11.54 -16.48
N HIS A 715 12.14 12.26 -15.56
CA HIS A 715 11.53 13.57 -15.87
C HIS A 715 12.56 14.57 -16.41
N GLU A 716 13.72 14.66 -15.75
CA GLU A 716 14.82 15.52 -16.19
C GLU A 716 15.32 15.16 -17.60
N ASN A 717 15.43 13.87 -17.92
CA ASN A 717 15.85 13.43 -19.26
C ASN A 717 14.81 13.72 -20.35
N ASN A 718 13.53 13.90 -19.99
CA ASN A 718 12.47 14.30 -20.92
C ASN A 718 12.30 15.83 -21.04
N GLY A 719 13.25 16.61 -20.49
CA GLY A 719 13.23 18.07 -20.58
C GLY A 719 12.32 18.75 -19.55
N GLU A 720 11.84 18.03 -18.54
CA GLU A 720 11.12 18.64 -17.41
C GLU A 720 12.08 19.37 -16.46
N GLU A 721 11.51 20.07 -15.48
CA GLU A 721 12.29 20.85 -14.50
C GLU A 721 13.22 19.95 -13.69
N LYS A 722 14.49 20.36 -13.58
CA LYS A 722 15.51 19.63 -12.83
C LYS A 722 15.20 19.64 -11.35
N MET A 723 15.43 18.50 -10.69
CA MET A 723 15.41 18.46 -9.24
C MET A 723 16.55 19.31 -8.67
N THR A 724 16.26 20.11 -7.66
CA THR A 724 17.24 20.88 -6.89
C THR A 724 17.18 20.45 -5.43
N PRO A 725 18.18 20.80 -4.61
CA PRO A 725 18.13 20.55 -3.18
C PRO A 725 16.84 21.08 -2.50
N GLU A 726 16.26 22.17 -3.02
CA GLU A 726 15.03 22.78 -2.52
C GLU A 726 13.76 22.01 -2.95
N THR A 727 13.77 21.40 -4.13
CA THR A 727 12.62 20.64 -4.67
C THR A 727 12.71 19.14 -4.37
N MET A 728 13.82 18.68 -3.79
CA MET A 728 14.09 17.28 -3.45
C MET A 728 13.02 16.70 -2.51
N PRO A 729 12.43 15.53 -2.86
CA PRO A 729 11.52 14.80 -2.01
C PRO A 729 12.10 14.48 -0.62
N PRO A 730 11.28 14.53 0.44
CA PRO A 730 11.64 14.12 1.80
C PRO A 730 12.38 12.78 1.89
N SER A 731 11.95 11.78 1.12
CA SER A 731 12.54 10.43 1.07
C SER A 731 14.02 10.44 0.67
N ILE A 732 14.35 11.17 -0.41
CA ILE A 732 15.71 11.31 -0.93
C ILE A 732 16.58 12.06 0.07
N LYS A 733 16.08 13.19 0.61
CA LYS A 733 16.79 13.97 1.62
C LYS A 733 17.15 13.12 2.83
N ALA A 734 16.18 12.34 3.31
CA ALA A 734 16.37 11.44 4.43
C ALA A 734 17.45 10.39 4.12
N TRP A 735 17.43 9.80 2.92
CA TRP A 735 18.43 8.83 2.49
C TRP A 735 19.84 9.45 2.38
N LEU A 736 19.97 10.67 1.86
CA LEU A 736 21.25 11.40 1.82
C LEU A 736 21.83 11.62 3.22
N PHE A 737 20.99 12.00 4.17
CA PHE A 737 21.40 12.22 5.56
C PHE A 737 21.96 10.95 6.19
N THR A 738 21.38 9.77 5.91
CA THR A 738 21.91 8.49 6.41
C THR A 738 23.21 8.07 5.71
N LYS A 739 23.55 8.70 4.59
CA LYS A 739 24.84 8.56 3.90
C LYS A 739 25.85 9.65 4.26
N GLY A 740 25.49 10.59 5.15
CA GLY A 740 26.35 11.67 5.64
C GLY A 740 26.36 12.93 4.79
N PHE A 741 25.53 13.02 3.74
CA PHE A 741 25.35 14.23 2.93
C PHE A 741 24.30 15.11 3.60
N THR A 742 24.76 16.14 4.31
CA THR A 742 23.91 16.92 5.23
C THR A 742 23.97 18.44 4.99
N SER A 743 24.93 18.91 4.20
CA SER A 743 25.17 20.33 3.96
C SER A 743 24.92 20.72 2.50
N ASP A 744 24.69 22.02 2.26
CA ASP A 744 24.55 22.55 0.90
C ASP A 744 25.83 22.32 0.06
N ASP A 745 27.00 22.34 0.70
CA ASP A 745 28.27 21.97 0.07
C ASP A 745 28.29 20.51 -0.39
N ASP A 746 27.66 19.61 0.37
CA ASP A 746 27.54 18.20 -0.03
C ASP A 746 26.63 18.06 -1.25
N PHE A 747 25.50 18.77 -1.26
CA PHE A 747 24.57 18.76 -2.39
C PHE A 747 25.19 19.35 -3.65
N LYS A 748 25.96 20.43 -3.50
CA LYS A 748 26.71 21.03 -4.60
C LYS A 748 27.77 20.07 -5.15
N LYS A 749 28.49 19.35 -4.29
CA LYS A 749 29.45 18.32 -4.73
C LYS A 749 28.77 17.19 -5.51
N LEU A 750 27.58 16.75 -5.08
CA LEU A 750 26.80 15.76 -5.82
C LEU A 750 26.45 16.29 -7.22
N GLU A 751 25.93 17.51 -7.29
CA GLU A 751 25.58 18.17 -8.55
C GLU A 751 26.79 18.37 -9.48
N ASP A 752 27.89 18.90 -8.96
CA ASP A 752 29.13 19.12 -9.71
C ASP A 752 29.69 17.81 -10.28
N LEU A 753 29.66 16.74 -9.49
CA LEU A 753 30.20 15.43 -9.90
C LEU A 753 29.29 14.71 -10.90
N GLY A 754 27.96 14.81 -10.73
CA GLY A 754 26.98 14.23 -11.64
C GLY A 754 26.69 15.06 -12.89
N GLY A 755 27.06 16.33 -12.89
CA GLY A 755 26.69 17.35 -13.87
C GLY A 755 25.29 17.95 -13.67
N THR A 756 24.41 17.24 -12.96
CA THR A 756 23.12 17.73 -12.44
C THR A 756 22.87 17.08 -11.09
N PHE A 757 22.05 17.72 -10.24
CA PHE A 757 21.79 17.20 -8.90
C PHE A 757 21.22 15.77 -8.95
N THR A 758 20.24 15.50 -9.81
CA THR A 758 19.65 14.16 -9.99
C THR A 758 20.67 13.10 -10.43
N LYS A 759 21.56 13.44 -11.37
CA LYS A 759 22.65 12.53 -11.77
C LYS A 759 23.65 12.31 -10.64
N GLY A 760 23.90 13.33 -9.82
CA GLY A 760 24.70 13.24 -8.60
C GLY A 760 24.09 12.26 -7.60
N LEU A 761 22.77 12.29 -7.42
CA LEU A 761 22.04 11.35 -6.56
C LEU A 761 22.13 9.92 -7.08
N LEU A 762 21.93 9.70 -8.38
CA LEU A 762 22.11 8.39 -9.02
C LEU A 762 23.55 7.89 -8.85
N LEU A 763 24.54 8.77 -9.00
CA LEU A 763 25.94 8.39 -8.80
C LEU A 763 26.23 8.00 -7.35
N ALA A 764 25.73 8.77 -6.38
CA ALA A 764 25.83 8.46 -4.95
C ALA A 764 25.15 7.13 -4.61
N MET A 765 24.06 6.82 -5.30
CA MET A 765 23.32 5.59 -5.13
C MET A 765 24.09 4.39 -5.67
N CYS A 766 24.59 4.43 -6.91
CA CYS A 766 25.36 3.35 -7.53
C CYS A 766 26.68 3.03 -6.80
N THR A 767 27.19 3.98 -6.01
CA THR A 767 28.47 3.85 -5.29
C THR A 767 28.31 3.74 -3.78
N SER A 768 27.07 3.73 -3.28
CA SER A 768 26.82 3.54 -1.86
C SER A 768 27.33 2.16 -1.44
N PRO A 769 28.13 2.05 -0.38
CA PRO A 769 28.68 0.77 0.03
C PRO A 769 27.55 -0.22 0.38
N ALA A 770 27.65 -1.44 -0.16
CA ALA A 770 26.89 -2.58 0.31
C ALA A 770 27.30 -2.91 1.76
N CYS A 771 26.53 -3.78 2.42
CA CYS A 771 26.80 -4.27 3.77
C CYS A 771 28.29 -4.63 3.99
N PRO A 772 28.85 -4.53 5.22
CA PRO A 772 30.28 -4.75 5.48
C PRO A 772 30.83 -6.06 4.88
N GLU A 773 32.01 -6.00 4.27
CA GLU A 773 32.71 -7.06 3.50
C GLU A 773 32.97 -8.39 4.27
N ASN A 774 32.66 -8.48 5.56
CA ASN A 774 33.06 -9.59 6.42
C ASN A 774 31.97 -10.63 6.73
N GLU A 775 30.77 -10.53 6.14
CA GLU A 775 29.67 -11.44 6.43
C GLU A 775 29.19 -12.17 5.16
N LYS A 776 29.59 -13.45 4.99
CA LYS A 776 29.05 -14.29 3.93
C LYS A 776 27.53 -14.50 4.15
N PRO A 777 26.66 -14.17 3.18
CA PRO A 777 25.26 -14.60 3.20
C PRO A 777 25.14 -16.11 2.92
N PRO A 778 23.99 -16.73 3.25
CA PRO A 778 23.79 -18.15 3.03
C PRO A 778 23.47 -18.45 1.55
N SER A 779 24.30 -19.35 0.97
CA SER A 779 24.17 -20.08 -0.31
C SER A 779 24.63 -19.40 -1.60
N GLU A 780 25.54 -20.10 -2.30
CA GLU A 780 26.21 -19.74 -3.54
C GLU A 780 25.35 -20.07 -4.77
N ARG A 781 25.29 -19.14 -5.74
CA ARG A 781 24.74 -19.34 -7.09
C ARG A 781 25.60 -18.67 -8.16
N PRO A 782 25.54 -19.14 -9.42
CA PRO A 782 26.41 -18.65 -10.49
C PRO A 782 25.89 -17.33 -11.11
N ILE A 783 26.79 -16.35 -11.24
CA ILE A 783 26.50 -14.97 -11.66
C ILE A 783 26.88 -14.71 -13.13
N LEU A 784 26.03 -13.92 -13.81
CA LEU A 784 26.28 -13.27 -15.11
C LEU A 784 27.20 -12.03 -14.96
N SER A 785 28.21 -11.93 -15.82
CA SER A 785 29.42 -11.09 -15.68
C SER A 785 29.25 -9.59 -15.33
N LYS A 786 30.05 -9.12 -14.36
CA LYS A 786 30.15 -7.79 -13.71
C LYS A 786 30.49 -6.53 -14.54
N ASN A 787 30.52 -6.54 -15.87
CA ASN A 787 31.33 -5.53 -16.61
C ASN A 787 30.62 -4.58 -17.59
N LYS A 788 29.29 -4.50 -17.67
CA LYS A 788 28.64 -3.72 -18.76
C LYS A 788 27.93 -2.42 -18.38
N PHE A 789 27.56 -2.19 -17.12
CA PHE A 789 26.71 -1.04 -16.79
C PHE A 789 27.46 0.17 -16.23
N ASP A 790 28.47 -0.06 -15.38
CA ASP A 790 29.30 0.99 -14.75
C ASP A 790 30.00 1.92 -15.76
N SER A 791 30.06 1.55 -17.05
CA SER A 791 30.73 2.34 -18.09
C SER A 791 29.81 3.22 -18.95
N ARG A 792 28.48 3.11 -18.84
CA ARG A 792 27.54 3.77 -19.79
C ARG A 792 26.95 5.09 -19.30
N LEU A 793 26.67 5.24 -18.00
CA LEU A 793 26.04 6.44 -17.42
C LEU A 793 27.05 7.37 -16.73
N PHE A 794 28.10 6.79 -16.15
CA PHE A 794 29.13 7.51 -15.42
C PHE A 794 30.50 7.07 -15.87
N THR A 795 31.45 8.00 -15.83
CA THR A 795 32.85 7.66 -16.07
C THR A 795 33.42 6.92 -14.87
N LYS A 796 34.42 6.06 -15.10
CA LYS A 796 35.17 5.41 -14.00
C LYS A 796 35.68 6.43 -12.97
N LYS A 797 36.14 7.60 -13.45
CA LYS A 797 36.58 8.70 -12.58
C LYS A 797 35.46 9.16 -11.64
N GLN A 798 34.25 9.39 -12.16
CA GLN A 798 33.10 9.79 -11.33
C GLN A 798 32.74 8.74 -10.28
N LEU A 799 32.75 7.45 -10.66
CA LEU A 799 32.48 6.35 -9.74
C LEU A 799 33.53 6.28 -8.62
N ASP A 800 34.82 6.34 -8.97
CA ASP A 800 35.92 6.27 -8.01
C ASP A 800 35.94 7.49 -7.08
N GLU A 801 35.64 8.68 -7.61
CA GLU A 801 35.52 9.92 -6.84
C GLU A 801 34.34 9.86 -5.85
N MET A 802 33.17 9.38 -6.29
CA MET A 802 32.03 9.24 -5.38
C MET A 802 32.26 8.17 -4.32
N ARG A 803 32.91 7.04 -4.65
CA ARG A 803 33.33 6.04 -3.63
C ARG A 803 34.26 6.66 -2.59
N SER A 804 35.17 7.54 -3.01
CA SER A 804 36.03 8.30 -2.09
C SER A 804 35.22 9.22 -1.18
N ILE A 805 34.24 9.94 -1.73
CA ILE A 805 33.32 10.79 -0.96
C ILE A 805 32.53 9.96 0.06
N HIS A 806 31.98 8.79 -0.30
CA HIS A 806 31.31 7.90 0.64
C HIS A 806 32.24 7.45 1.77
N LYS A 807 33.48 7.07 1.46
CA LYS A 807 34.48 6.68 2.46
C LYS A 807 34.81 7.84 3.40
N GLN A 808 34.95 9.05 2.86
CA GLN A 808 35.13 10.27 3.64
C GLN A 808 33.93 10.52 4.56
N LYS A 809 32.70 10.52 4.03
CA LYS A 809 31.47 10.74 4.80
C LYS A 809 31.27 9.72 5.89
N ARG A 810 31.57 8.45 5.60
CA ARG A 810 31.54 7.39 6.61
C ARG A 810 32.56 7.63 7.72
N SER A 811 33.76 8.07 7.38
CA SER A 811 34.81 8.42 8.36
C SER A 811 34.44 9.65 9.17
N GLU A 812 33.82 10.67 8.55
CA GLU A 812 33.27 11.85 9.24
C GLU A 812 32.22 11.45 10.27
N ILE A 813 31.32 10.54 9.90
CA ILE A 813 30.32 9.95 10.81
C ILE A 813 31.02 9.27 11.99
N TYR A 814 31.96 8.34 11.74
CA TYR A 814 32.68 7.63 12.81
C TYR A 814 33.50 8.56 13.72
N SER A 815 34.14 9.59 13.15
CA SER A 815 34.96 10.53 13.93
C SER A 815 34.13 11.41 14.88
N ARG A 816 32.89 11.71 14.51
CA ARG A 816 31.96 12.46 15.38
C ARG A 816 31.42 11.60 16.52
N TYR A 817 31.46 10.26 16.37
CA TYR A 817 30.88 9.32 17.32
C TYR A 817 31.82 8.11 17.56
N PRO A 818 32.93 8.29 18.30
CA PRO A 818 33.95 7.24 18.48
C PRO A 818 33.48 5.99 19.26
N GLY A 819 32.29 6.01 19.86
CA GLY A 819 31.70 4.89 20.62
C GLY A 819 30.95 3.85 19.79
N THR A 820 30.82 4.02 18.48
CA THR A 820 30.05 3.12 17.58
C THR A 820 30.93 2.23 16.71
N ALA A 821 32.18 2.01 17.11
CA ALA A 821 33.00 0.96 16.53
C ALA A 821 32.24 -0.36 16.63
N ILE A 822 31.88 -0.92 15.47
CA ILE A 822 31.53 -2.33 15.37
C ILE A 822 32.65 -3.08 16.12
N VAL A 823 32.29 -3.93 17.07
CA VAL A 823 33.21 -4.89 17.68
C VAL A 823 33.69 -5.81 16.55
N THR A 824 34.72 -5.38 15.82
CA THR A 824 35.49 -6.24 14.94
C THR A 824 36.55 -6.84 15.82
N ASP A 825 36.32 -8.09 16.18
CA ASP A 825 37.20 -8.91 17.00
C ASP A 825 38.62 -8.88 16.41
N SER A 826 39.57 -8.35 17.15
CA SER A 826 40.98 -8.31 16.80
C SER A 826 41.71 -9.40 17.56
N THR A 827 41.92 -10.57 16.95
CA THR A 827 43.03 -11.48 17.31
C THR A 827 43.39 -12.43 16.16
N ASP A 828 44.60 -12.24 15.65
CA ASP A 828 45.59 -13.20 15.10
C ASP A 828 45.15 -14.56 14.52
N VAL A 829 45.24 -14.72 13.18
CA VAL A 829 45.66 -15.97 12.46
C VAL A 829 46.28 -15.56 11.09
N PRO A 830 47.31 -16.26 10.56
CA PRO A 830 48.24 -15.73 9.56
C PRO A 830 47.72 -15.70 8.12
N GLU A 831 48.34 -14.82 7.34
CA GLU A 831 48.32 -14.73 5.87
C GLU A 831 48.30 -16.12 5.21
N THR A 832 47.27 -16.40 4.40
CA THR A 832 47.40 -16.98 3.05
C THR A 832 46.03 -17.24 2.38
N SER A 833 46.02 -17.00 1.07
CA SER A 833 45.07 -17.48 0.03
C SER A 833 43.79 -16.67 -0.27
N SER A 834 43.90 -15.94 -1.39
CA SER A 834 42.95 -15.81 -2.52
C SER A 834 41.47 -15.48 -2.28
N VAL A 835 41.19 -14.19 -2.46
CA VAL A 835 40.05 -13.53 -3.14
C VAL A 835 38.93 -14.44 -3.67
N SER A 836 37.72 -14.25 -3.14
CA SER A 836 36.43 -14.49 -3.81
C SER A 836 35.37 -13.52 -3.25
N ASP A 837 34.86 -12.63 -4.10
CA ASP A 837 33.83 -11.62 -3.78
C ASP A 837 32.43 -12.12 -4.19
N ASP A 838 31.40 -12.06 -3.31
CA ASP A 838 29.97 -12.21 -3.65
C ASP A 838 28.97 -11.48 -2.72
N TYR A 839 27.78 -10.95 -3.15
CA TYR A 839 27.29 -10.36 -4.44
C TYR A 839 25.78 -9.91 -4.43
N GLU A 840 25.05 -9.83 -3.31
CA GLU A 840 23.56 -9.73 -3.41
C GLU A 840 22.94 -8.33 -3.57
N ASP A 841 23.47 -7.27 -2.94
CA ASP A 841 22.84 -5.93 -2.98
C ASP A 841 23.05 -5.20 -4.32
N GLU A 842 24.09 -5.60 -5.07
CA GLU A 842 24.33 -5.14 -6.44
C GLU A 842 23.21 -5.62 -7.38
N THR A 843 22.64 -6.81 -7.18
CA THR A 843 21.75 -7.44 -8.18
C THR A 843 20.42 -6.69 -8.35
N ILE A 844 19.82 -6.16 -7.27
CA ILE A 844 18.55 -5.42 -7.36
C ILE A 844 18.77 -4.03 -7.94
N GLN A 845 19.82 -3.33 -7.50
CA GLN A 845 20.16 -2.01 -8.03
C GLN A 845 20.59 -2.11 -9.49
N GLN A 846 21.38 -3.13 -9.84
CA GLN A 846 21.86 -3.40 -11.18
C GLN A 846 20.73 -3.83 -12.12
N ASN A 847 19.77 -4.65 -11.67
CA ASN A 847 18.59 -5.01 -12.47
C ASN A 847 17.68 -3.81 -12.76
N LEU A 848 17.49 -2.91 -11.78
CA LEU A 848 16.70 -1.69 -11.96
C LEU A 848 17.38 -0.72 -12.94
N LEU A 849 18.70 -0.62 -12.83
CA LEU A 849 19.55 0.18 -13.70
C LEU A 849 19.62 -0.42 -15.14
N ASP A 850 19.83 -1.73 -15.29
CA ASP A 850 19.84 -2.47 -16.57
C ASP A 850 18.54 -2.25 -17.35
N ARG A 851 17.39 -2.27 -16.66
CA ARG A 851 16.07 -1.97 -17.24
C ARG A 851 15.96 -0.51 -17.74
N LEU A 852 16.54 0.45 -17.02
CA LEU A 852 16.55 1.87 -17.40
C LEU A 852 17.45 2.16 -18.60
N SER A 853 18.66 1.58 -18.69
CA SER A 853 19.54 1.81 -19.85
C SER A 853 19.00 1.18 -21.12
N ASN A 854 18.31 0.04 -21.02
CA ASN A 854 17.73 -0.62 -22.19
C ASN A 854 16.48 0.10 -22.71
N GLN A 855 15.77 0.86 -21.85
CA GLN A 855 14.62 1.67 -22.27
C GLN A 855 14.97 3.12 -22.63
N CYS A 856 16.05 3.70 -22.10
CA CYS A 856 16.52 5.04 -22.49
C CYS A 856 17.15 5.10 -23.89
N LEU A 857 17.44 3.95 -24.52
CA LEU A 857 17.96 3.86 -25.90
C LEU A 857 16.88 3.61 -26.95
N SER A 858 15.62 3.41 -26.55
CA SER A 858 14.47 3.37 -27.45
C SER A 858 13.60 4.60 -27.18
N ASP A 859 13.54 5.54 -28.12
CA ASP A 859 12.96 6.90 -28.00
C ASP A 859 11.48 7.00 -27.55
N GLU A 860 10.78 5.93 -27.16
CA GLU A 860 9.35 6.01 -26.79
C GLU A 860 8.93 5.00 -25.69
N GLY A 861 9.73 4.84 -24.63
CA GLY A 861 9.33 4.06 -23.45
C GLY A 861 8.29 4.78 -22.58
N SER A 862 7.10 4.20 -22.40
CA SER A 862 6.06 4.74 -21.51
C SER A 862 6.46 4.57 -20.03
N VAL A 863 6.38 5.67 -19.27
CA VAL A 863 6.43 5.78 -17.80
C VAL A 863 5.78 4.60 -17.05
N HIS A 864 4.76 4.00 -17.66
CA HIS A 864 4.01 2.90 -17.08
C HIS A 864 4.72 1.54 -17.03
N SER A 865 5.64 1.19 -17.94
CA SER A 865 6.28 -0.14 -17.89
C SER A 865 7.32 -0.21 -16.76
N VAL A 866 8.18 0.80 -16.65
CA VAL A 866 9.19 0.91 -15.58
C VAL A 866 8.55 0.94 -14.19
N ILE A 867 7.52 1.77 -14.02
CA ILE A 867 6.83 1.92 -12.73
C ILE A 867 6.04 0.65 -12.40
N LYS A 868 5.40 -0.01 -13.38
CA LYS A 868 4.61 -1.22 -13.15
C LYS A 868 5.49 -2.41 -12.79
N ASP A 869 6.64 -2.57 -13.43
CA ASP A 869 7.57 -3.67 -13.13
C ASP A 869 8.26 -3.47 -11.77
N VAL A 870 8.53 -2.23 -11.36
CA VAL A 870 9.11 -1.92 -10.03
C VAL A 870 8.06 -1.99 -8.92
N LEU A 871 6.78 -1.70 -9.22
CA LEU A 871 5.69 -1.80 -8.25
C LEU A 871 5.08 -3.22 -8.18
N SER A 872 5.15 -4.03 -9.24
CA SER A 872 4.72 -5.44 -9.20
C SER A 872 5.63 -6.32 -8.34
N ASP A 873 6.89 -5.91 -8.16
CA ASP A 873 7.81 -6.56 -7.20
C ASP A 873 7.54 -6.10 -5.74
N ASN A 874 6.64 -5.12 -5.53
CA ASN A 874 6.29 -4.57 -4.20
C ASN A 874 4.79 -4.70 -3.86
N ALA A 875 3.99 -5.41 -4.66
CA ALA A 875 2.56 -5.65 -4.47
C ALA A 875 2.26 -7.14 -4.53
#